data_AF-A0A1V9Y6N7-F1
#
_entry.id   AF-A0A1V9Y6N7-F1
#
_cell.length_a   1.000
_cell.length_b   1.000
_cell.length_c   1.000
_cell.angle_alpha   90.00
_cell.angle_beta   90.00
_cell.angle_gamma   90.00
#
_symmetry.space_group_name_H-M   'P 1'
#
loop_
_entity.id
_entity.type
_entity.pdbx_description
1 polymer ?
#
loop_
_entity_poly.entity_id
_entity_poly.type
_entity_poly.pdbx_seq_one_letter_code
_entity_poly.pdbx_strand_id
1 'polypeptide(L)'
;MTSNQAARQYKVKSVEHKPSSEELPPAQPRQTAFGKVISYLVRIRNFVSLLIWAFLSINTFLDPGKTFYGYYTYTDSDNQPAVWEMTVVNNYNNKSSSVCAADGNFLNCYYELPVYGMGPLANSVCRSYYPIDKGASQHIGTFFANCTLPNGNRIDLPNNDYATTQWSLMLSSLDKACMDTMGEGDSFPCDSYTTMEGRVMYFRGSRTTSTTWCKEFGGYYVLNKHTNEQEVLVANISNPSKPALTSIPVVHNTTVFNVYNLLGCSADLTIGGGAGHVSTSAWYGSTVGLWMAHTTSSPKDNAITMNGDLVNVVTMSTHDGNITQIRTFYKDAVRCFLFFVIIFYRLTSIYYPIWLVYARQGKPFWIWVANRHMGLVLHKRERRNLLVLLLLAVEAVVSTEDIIMYCQQVVFSYPTVWNLAFKYMSITRIIWPSSFILLVASNLVRLVFGPKYAFALSEDLFLLGAPVIWFYMPTYVTSKGADLFQGWRWTGSIVHHFGNTVYKVYSNQVNVLILYYNLFGSFTYIACLTTIGIGCLWQTLTHTSSIMSVFLSSSIHYRAKDEPTQTIEKILKESTERYPPEIVFQIVKAKFPKTSLCEAMNLASEGFICLVYGNYQVLGTIEWGLVYPVVNEYGHIAVIEGSQVAYQPAVTLEILASTSSSPKVLGVPDLY
;
A
#
# COMPACT_ATOMS: atom_id res chain seq x y z
N MET A 1 -22.82 53.32 65.95
CA MET A 1 -22.46 53.57 67.36
C MET A 1 -22.76 52.30 68.14
N THR A 2 -21.71 51.70 68.73
CA THR A 2 -21.68 50.93 70.01
C THR A 2 -22.77 49.88 70.28
N SER A 3 -22.53 48.66 70.74
CA SER A 3 -21.35 48.06 71.38
C SER A 3 -21.57 46.54 71.55
N ASN A 4 -20.44 45.84 71.62
CA ASN A 4 -20.24 44.48 72.13
C ASN A 4 -20.92 44.20 73.49
N GLN A 5 -21.18 42.91 73.78
CA GLN A 5 -20.65 42.11 74.92
C GLN A 5 -21.63 40.95 75.22
N ALA A 6 -21.29 39.68 74.97
CA ALA A 6 -20.35 38.81 75.69
C ALA A 6 -20.79 38.49 77.15
N ALA A 7 -21.24 37.26 77.38
CA ALA A 7 -21.20 36.63 78.70
C ALA A 7 -20.71 35.18 78.57
N ARG A 8 -19.51 34.97 79.11
CA ARG A 8 -18.80 33.70 79.30
C ARG A 8 -19.51 32.85 80.37
N GLN A 9 -19.36 31.53 80.29
CA GLN A 9 -18.85 30.74 81.41
C GLN A 9 -18.39 29.34 80.96
N TYR A 10 -17.24 28.92 81.49
CA TYR A 10 -16.52 27.70 81.18
C TYR A 10 -16.38 26.86 82.45
N LYS A 11 -16.52 25.52 82.30
CA LYS A 11 -15.85 24.42 83.06
C LYS A 11 -16.28 24.23 84.54
N VAL A 12 -16.53 23.03 85.09
CA VAL A 12 -15.73 21.77 85.23
C VAL A 12 -16.71 20.67 85.74
N LYS A 13 -16.89 19.51 85.08
CA LYS A 13 -16.28 18.16 85.29
C LYS A 13 -16.74 17.36 86.54
N SER A 14 -17.42 16.23 86.34
CA SER A 14 -17.33 15.00 87.16
C SER A 14 -17.79 13.78 86.32
N VAL A 15 -16.86 12.87 85.98
CA VAL A 15 -16.64 11.49 86.50
C VAL A 15 -17.63 10.43 85.97
N GLU A 16 -17.02 9.37 85.41
CA GLU A 16 -17.55 8.26 84.60
C GLU A 16 -18.46 7.26 85.33
N HIS A 17 -19.44 6.68 84.62
CA HIS A 17 -19.50 5.22 84.38
C HIS A 17 -20.46 4.86 83.23
N LYS A 18 -19.97 3.97 82.34
CA LYS A 18 -20.63 3.33 81.19
C LYS A 18 -21.49 2.14 81.66
N PRO A 19 -22.55 1.71 80.93
CA PRO A 19 -22.36 0.76 79.82
C PRO A 19 -23.32 0.99 78.62
N SER A 20 -22.79 1.12 77.40
CA SER A 20 -22.87 0.14 76.28
C SER A 20 -24.26 -0.15 75.68
N SER A 21 -24.54 0.47 74.55
CA SER A 21 -24.91 -0.23 73.29
C SER A 21 -24.78 0.76 72.13
N GLU A 22 -24.17 0.26 71.06
CA GLU A 22 -23.78 0.96 69.84
C GLU A 22 -24.99 1.31 68.97
N GLU A 23 -25.08 2.56 68.52
CA GLU A 23 -25.67 2.91 67.22
C GLU A 23 -24.78 3.97 66.55
N LEU A 24 -24.05 3.55 65.52
CA LEU A 24 -23.30 4.43 64.63
C LEU A 24 -24.28 5.18 63.69
N PRO A 25 -24.02 6.47 63.38
CA PRO A 25 -24.82 7.22 62.42
C PRO A 25 -24.57 6.75 60.97
N PRO A 26 -25.56 6.86 60.06
CA PRO A 26 -25.44 6.35 58.70
C PRO A 26 -24.39 7.13 57.90
N ALA A 27 -23.50 6.36 57.27
CA ALA A 27 -22.46 6.84 56.37
C ALA A 27 -23.06 7.47 55.09
N GLN A 28 -22.51 8.61 54.68
CA GLN A 28 -22.76 9.25 53.39
C GLN A 28 -22.43 8.29 52.22
N PRO A 29 -23.18 8.32 51.11
CA PRO A 29 -23.06 7.32 50.06
C PRO A 29 -21.77 7.47 49.24
N ARG A 30 -21.04 6.36 49.11
CA ARG A 30 -19.89 6.08 48.22
C ARG A 30 -20.24 6.14 46.71
N GLN A 31 -21.11 7.03 46.26
CA GLN A 31 -21.57 7.08 44.85
C GLN A 31 -20.73 7.95 43.91
N THR A 32 -19.68 8.64 44.38
CA THR A 32 -18.97 9.65 43.57
C THR A 32 -17.73 9.14 42.81
N ALA A 33 -17.15 7.99 43.18
CA ALA A 33 -15.97 7.44 42.49
C ALA A 33 -16.35 6.61 41.26
N PHE A 34 -17.39 5.77 41.36
CA PHE A 34 -17.84 4.90 40.28
C PHE A 34 -18.41 5.71 39.10
N GLY A 35 -19.16 6.79 39.38
CA GLY A 35 -19.67 7.70 38.36
C GLY A 35 -18.56 8.46 37.62
N LYS A 36 -17.48 8.85 38.31
CA LYS A 36 -16.31 9.48 37.67
C LYS A 36 -15.57 8.51 36.76
N VAL A 37 -15.35 7.27 37.18
CA VAL A 37 -14.72 6.22 36.36
C VAL A 37 -15.55 5.91 35.12
N ILE A 38 -16.87 5.75 35.27
CA ILE A 38 -17.79 5.53 34.13
C ILE A 38 -17.75 6.73 33.17
N SER A 39 -17.76 7.98 33.70
CA SER A 39 -17.67 9.17 32.85
C SER A 39 -16.34 9.26 32.08
N TYR A 40 -15.24 8.80 32.69
CA TYR A 40 -13.92 8.78 32.07
C TYR A 40 -13.83 7.71 30.98
N LEU A 41 -14.37 6.51 31.23
CA LEU A 41 -14.48 5.43 30.25
C LEU A 41 -15.37 5.82 29.06
N VAL A 42 -16.47 6.52 29.31
CA VAL A 42 -17.33 7.05 28.24
C VAL A 42 -16.60 8.12 27.42
N ARG A 43 -15.81 9.00 28.06
CA ARG A 43 -14.98 9.98 27.36
C ARG A 43 -13.90 9.33 26.51
N ILE A 44 -13.20 8.32 27.03
CA ILE A 44 -12.20 7.55 26.27
C ILE A 44 -12.86 6.85 25.09
N ARG A 45 -13.99 6.16 25.31
CA ARG A 45 -14.74 5.51 24.23
C ARG A 45 -15.16 6.49 23.15
N ASN A 46 -15.68 7.65 23.53
CA ASN A 46 -16.09 8.68 22.58
C ASN A 46 -14.89 9.27 21.81
N PHE A 47 -13.74 9.43 22.47
CA PHE A 47 -12.50 9.88 21.82
C PHE A 47 -11.95 8.85 20.83
N VAL A 48 -11.93 7.57 21.21
CA VAL A 48 -11.54 6.45 20.34
C VAL A 48 -12.51 6.32 19.16
N SER A 49 -13.82 6.45 19.42
CA SER A 49 -14.86 6.46 18.39
C SER A 49 -14.67 7.61 17.39
N LEU A 50 -14.35 8.81 17.88
CA LEU A 50 -14.03 9.96 17.05
C LEU A 50 -12.76 9.74 16.20
N LEU A 51 -11.70 9.15 16.78
CA LEU A 51 -10.48 8.82 16.04
C LEU A 51 -10.73 7.79 14.94
N ILE A 52 -11.44 6.70 15.27
CA ILE A 52 -11.82 5.66 14.31
C ILE A 52 -12.69 6.25 13.20
N TRP A 53 -13.69 7.07 13.56
CA TRP A 53 -14.57 7.73 12.61
C TRP A 53 -13.81 8.72 11.71
N ALA A 54 -12.92 9.54 12.27
CA ALA A 54 -12.11 10.48 11.49
C ALA A 54 -11.19 9.75 10.53
N PHE A 55 -10.55 8.67 10.99
CA PHE A 55 -9.70 7.83 10.15
C PHE A 55 -10.48 7.18 9.01
N LEU A 56 -11.60 6.53 9.31
CA LEU A 56 -12.47 5.90 8.31
C LEU A 56 -13.01 6.92 7.31
N SER A 57 -13.36 8.13 7.78
CA SER A 57 -13.92 9.19 6.94
C SER A 57 -12.87 9.85 6.05
N ILE A 58 -11.68 10.15 6.58
CA ILE A 58 -10.55 10.65 5.77
C ILE A 58 -10.17 9.60 4.73
N ASN A 59 -10.08 8.33 5.12
CA ASN A 59 -9.82 7.23 4.20
C ASN A 59 -10.87 7.21 3.08
N THR A 60 -12.15 7.24 3.43
CA THR A 60 -13.28 7.28 2.51
C THR A 60 -13.23 8.45 1.53
N PHE A 61 -13.13 9.69 1.99
CA PHE A 61 -13.17 10.86 1.11
C PHE A 61 -11.95 10.95 0.20
N LEU A 62 -10.82 10.41 0.64
CA LEU A 62 -9.63 10.30 -0.18
C LEU A 62 -9.69 9.11 -1.14
N ASP A 63 -10.64 8.19 -1.08
CA ASP A 63 -10.65 6.99 -1.93
C ASP A 63 -10.67 7.31 -3.44
N PRO A 64 -11.49 8.25 -3.96
CA PRO A 64 -11.37 8.70 -5.36
C PRO A 64 -10.01 9.34 -5.64
N GLY A 65 -9.51 10.15 -4.70
CA GLY A 65 -8.19 10.79 -4.78
C GLY A 65 -7.03 9.79 -4.83
N LYS A 66 -7.07 8.71 -4.06
CA LYS A 66 -6.10 7.61 -4.06
C LYS A 66 -6.12 6.83 -5.36
N THR A 67 -7.33 6.62 -5.88
CA THR A 67 -7.58 5.90 -7.12
C THR A 67 -6.95 6.63 -8.30
N PHE A 68 -7.13 7.95 -8.36
CA PHE A 68 -6.47 8.82 -9.35
C PHE A 68 -4.97 9.02 -9.08
N TYR A 69 -4.58 9.28 -7.82
CA TYR A 69 -3.19 9.46 -7.42
C TYR A 69 -2.37 8.23 -7.82
N GLY A 70 -2.84 7.04 -7.48
CA GLY A 70 -2.16 5.79 -7.80
C GLY A 70 -2.10 5.45 -9.30
N TYR A 71 -2.93 6.09 -10.13
CA TYR A 71 -2.82 5.97 -11.58
C TYR A 71 -1.86 7.04 -12.15
N TYR A 72 -2.01 8.30 -11.74
CA TYR A 72 -1.25 9.46 -12.26
C TYR A 72 0.21 9.52 -11.77
N THR A 73 0.50 9.08 -10.54
CA THR A 73 1.88 9.01 -10.04
C THR A 73 2.67 7.82 -10.62
N TYR A 74 1.99 6.92 -11.35
CA TYR A 74 2.58 5.69 -11.92
C TYR A 74 2.54 5.65 -13.44
N THR A 75 1.90 6.63 -14.08
CA THR A 75 2.30 7.03 -15.42
C THR A 75 3.71 7.59 -15.35
N ASP A 76 4.45 7.43 -16.44
CA ASP A 76 5.87 7.70 -16.71
C ASP A 76 6.43 9.09 -16.28
N SER A 77 5.63 9.91 -15.59
CA SER A 77 5.85 11.31 -15.24
C SER A 77 6.51 11.56 -13.88
N ASP A 78 6.40 10.67 -12.90
CA ASP A 78 6.75 11.01 -11.49
C ASP A 78 7.95 10.25 -10.94
N ASN A 79 8.82 9.72 -11.82
CA ASN A 79 10.20 9.29 -11.54
C ASN A 79 10.48 8.98 -10.06
N GLN A 80 10.00 7.82 -9.61
CA GLN A 80 9.88 7.55 -8.18
C GLN A 80 11.23 7.10 -7.61
N PRO A 81 11.85 7.86 -6.71
CA PRO A 81 13.17 7.53 -6.18
C PRO A 81 13.11 6.26 -5.33
N ALA A 82 13.95 5.30 -5.68
CA ALA A 82 14.20 4.06 -4.96
C ALA A 82 15.71 3.97 -4.71
N VAL A 83 16.07 4.06 -3.42
CA VAL A 83 17.47 3.98 -2.99
C VAL A 83 17.70 2.57 -2.49
N TRP A 84 18.61 1.86 -3.14
CA TRP A 84 19.04 0.54 -2.68
C TRP A 84 20.24 0.72 -1.76
N GLU A 85 20.01 0.68 -0.44
CA GLU A 85 21.07 0.57 0.54
C GLU A 85 21.31 -0.90 0.88
N MET A 86 22.50 -1.41 0.59
CA MET A 86 22.88 -2.79 0.84
C MET A 86 24.19 -2.86 1.60
N THR A 87 24.20 -3.70 2.63
CA THR A 87 25.42 -4.06 3.36
C THR A 87 25.83 -5.47 2.98
N VAL A 88 27.02 -5.59 2.43
CA VAL A 88 27.55 -6.85 1.89
C VAL A 88 28.79 -7.24 2.69
N VAL A 89 28.81 -8.45 3.23
CA VAL A 89 29.92 -8.97 4.04
C VAL A 89 30.56 -10.12 3.29
N ASN A 90 31.86 -10.07 3.02
CA ASN A 90 32.60 -11.11 2.30
C ASN A 90 33.94 -11.40 2.97
N ASN A 91 34.31 -12.68 3.02
CA ASN A 91 35.61 -13.11 3.51
C ASN A 91 36.53 -13.50 2.35
N TYR A 92 37.70 -12.89 2.30
CA TYR A 92 38.72 -13.10 1.27
C TYR A 92 39.97 -13.72 1.88
N ASN A 93 40.71 -14.45 1.04
CA ASN A 93 42.06 -14.88 1.35
C ASN A 93 43.03 -13.99 0.57
N ASN A 94 43.82 -13.17 1.27
CA ASN A 94 44.82 -12.31 0.63
C ASN A 94 45.96 -13.14 -0.03
N LYS A 95 46.09 -14.41 0.35
CA LYS A 95 46.99 -15.40 -0.27
C LYS A 95 46.18 -16.56 -0.87
N SER A 96 45.41 -16.30 -1.91
CA SER A 96 44.81 -17.34 -2.75
C SER A 96 45.89 -18.20 -3.41
N SER A 97 45.77 -19.53 -3.32
CA SER A 97 46.79 -20.50 -3.77
C SER A 97 46.76 -20.80 -5.28
N SER A 98 45.71 -20.40 -6.00
CA SER A 98 45.53 -20.72 -7.42
C SER A 98 44.89 -19.60 -8.25
N VAL A 99 45.32 -19.49 -9.50
CA VAL A 99 44.67 -18.64 -10.52
C VAL A 99 43.33 -19.27 -10.87
N CYS A 100 42.27 -18.47 -11.01
CA CYS A 100 40.95 -18.97 -11.34
C CYS A 100 40.97 -19.71 -12.69
N ALA A 101 40.28 -20.85 -12.76
CA ALA A 101 40.04 -21.55 -14.01
C ALA A 101 38.89 -20.87 -14.78
N ALA A 102 38.98 -20.81 -16.10
CA ALA A 102 37.97 -20.17 -16.95
C ALA A 102 36.57 -20.77 -16.79
N ASP A 103 36.47 -22.08 -16.51
CA ASP A 103 35.22 -22.83 -16.39
C ASP A 103 34.94 -23.35 -14.95
N GLY A 104 35.67 -22.86 -13.94
CA GLY A 104 35.65 -23.39 -12.58
C GLY A 104 34.76 -22.64 -11.59
N ASN A 105 34.57 -23.21 -10.39
CA ASN A 105 33.92 -22.52 -9.27
C ASN A 105 34.79 -21.34 -8.80
N PHE A 106 34.25 -20.12 -8.86
CA PHE A 106 34.89 -18.87 -8.46
C PHE A 106 34.99 -18.71 -6.93
N LEU A 107 35.70 -19.61 -6.26
CA LEU A 107 35.90 -19.59 -4.82
C LEU A 107 37.39 -19.72 -4.49
N ASN A 108 37.89 -18.85 -3.60
CA ASN A 108 39.27 -18.88 -3.11
C ASN A 108 40.33 -18.92 -4.24
N CYS A 109 40.11 -18.14 -5.30
CA CYS A 109 41.03 -17.98 -6.43
C CYS A 109 41.20 -16.49 -6.79
N TYR A 110 42.13 -16.19 -7.70
CA TYR A 110 42.35 -14.82 -8.18
C TYR A 110 42.58 -14.74 -9.70
N TYR A 111 42.30 -13.56 -10.27
CA TYR A 111 42.79 -13.17 -11.59
C TYR A 111 43.80 -12.03 -11.46
N GLU A 112 44.92 -12.12 -12.15
CA GLU A 112 45.92 -11.04 -12.26
C GLU A 112 45.83 -10.43 -13.66
N LEU A 113 45.32 -9.20 -13.74
CA LEU A 113 45.01 -8.55 -15.01
C LEU A 113 45.63 -7.15 -15.10
N PRO A 114 46.18 -6.76 -16.27
CA PRO A 114 46.55 -5.39 -16.52
C PRO A 114 45.30 -4.50 -16.65
N VAL A 115 45.40 -3.26 -16.19
CA VAL A 115 44.36 -2.24 -16.29
C VAL A 115 44.78 -1.22 -17.34
N TYR A 116 43.95 -1.02 -18.35
CA TYR A 116 44.09 0.02 -19.38
C TYR A 116 42.99 1.06 -19.23
N GLY A 117 43.08 2.19 -19.92
CA GLY A 117 42.01 3.19 -19.97
C GLY A 117 42.44 4.56 -19.46
N MET A 118 41.47 5.31 -18.96
CA MET A 118 41.63 6.74 -18.65
C MET A 118 41.46 7.09 -17.18
N GLY A 119 41.11 6.13 -16.32
CA GLY A 119 40.91 6.39 -14.89
C GLY A 119 42.17 6.23 -14.04
N PRO A 120 42.07 6.50 -12.73
CA PRO A 120 43.20 6.51 -11.79
C PRO A 120 44.01 5.22 -11.74
N LEU A 121 43.38 4.06 -11.91
CA LEU A 121 44.05 2.76 -11.92
C LEU A 121 44.62 2.36 -13.28
N ALA A 122 44.54 3.22 -14.31
CA ALA A 122 45.13 2.91 -15.60
C ALA A 122 46.65 2.64 -15.50
N ASN A 123 47.12 1.67 -16.28
CA ASN A 123 48.49 1.13 -16.29
C ASN A 123 48.91 0.38 -15.02
N SER A 124 47.97 0.08 -14.11
CA SER A 124 48.23 -0.80 -12.97
C SER A 124 48.03 -2.28 -13.32
N VAL A 125 48.57 -3.18 -12.49
CA VAL A 125 48.27 -4.62 -12.56
C VAL A 125 47.52 -5.01 -11.29
N CYS A 126 46.27 -5.42 -11.43
CA CYS A 126 45.39 -5.73 -10.32
C CYS A 126 45.15 -7.24 -10.19
N ARG A 127 45.39 -7.78 -9.00
CA ARG A 127 44.96 -9.13 -8.60
C ARG A 127 43.60 -9.04 -7.96
N SER A 128 42.55 -9.46 -8.66
CA SER A 128 41.18 -9.54 -8.16
C SER A 128 40.96 -10.89 -7.48
N TYR A 129 40.55 -10.90 -6.22
CA TYR A 129 40.32 -12.10 -5.42
C TYR A 129 38.84 -12.41 -5.29
N TYR A 130 38.52 -13.70 -5.26
CA TYR A 130 37.18 -14.21 -5.02
C TYR A 130 37.00 -14.65 -3.56
N PRO A 131 35.77 -14.51 -3.01
CA PRO A 131 35.51 -14.84 -1.62
C PRO A 131 35.61 -16.35 -1.35
N ILE A 132 35.82 -16.70 -0.08
CA ILE A 132 35.96 -18.10 0.39
C ILE A 132 34.62 -18.64 0.90
N ASP A 133 33.77 -17.77 1.43
CA ASP A 133 32.62 -18.12 2.27
C ASP A 133 31.28 -18.06 1.54
N LYS A 134 31.27 -17.94 0.22
CA LYS A 134 30.07 -17.65 -0.56
C LYS A 134 29.58 -18.84 -1.38
N GLY A 135 28.26 -18.98 -1.44
CA GLY A 135 27.57 -19.96 -2.30
C GLY A 135 27.19 -19.35 -3.65
N ALA A 136 26.61 -20.18 -4.53
CA ALA A 136 26.28 -19.88 -5.93
C ALA A 136 25.15 -18.84 -6.15
N SER A 137 24.77 -18.04 -5.14
CA SER A 137 23.61 -17.15 -5.20
C SER A 137 23.81 -15.78 -4.56
N GLN A 138 25.05 -15.31 -4.36
CA GLN A 138 25.25 -13.94 -3.88
C GLN A 138 25.14 -12.93 -5.04
N HIS A 139 24.18 -12.02 -4.92
CA HIS A 139 23.71 -11.13 -5.97
C HIS A 139 24.63 -9.92 -6.26
N ILE A 140 25.38 -9.47 -5.25
CA ILE A 140 26.32 -8.33 -5.33
C ILE A 140 27.50 -8.61 -4.39
N GLY A 141 28.72 -8.48 -4.90
CA GLY A 141 29.96 -8.75 -4.17
C GLY A 141 30.74 -7.48 -3.83
N THR A 142 31.62 -7.58 -2.85
CA THR A 142 32.66 -6.57 -2.62
C THR A 142 33.87 -6.90 -3.51
N PHE A 143 34.50 -5.87 -4.06
CA PHE A 143 35.69 -6.07 -4.90
C PHE A 143 36.93 -6.00 -4.02
N PHE A 144 37.57 -7.15 -3.78
CA PHE A 144 38.88 -7.21 -3.13
C PHE A 144 39.97 -7.37 -4.18
N ALA A 145 40.92 -6.44 -4.22
CA ALA A 145 42.03 -6.50 -5.14
C ALA A 145 43.32 -5.89 -4.62
N ASN A 146 44.44 -6.45 -5.06
CA ASN A 146 45.77 -5.90 -4.83
C ASN A 146 46.29 -5.33 -6.14
N CYS A 147 46.37 -4.01 -6.26
CA CYS A 147 46.81 -3.33 -7.47
C CYS A 147 48.23 -2.80 -7.31
N THR A 148 49.08 -3.12 -8.28
CA THR A 148 50.45 -2.61 -8.36
C THR A 148 50.45 -1.42 -9.31
N LEU A 149 50.66 -0.22 -8.79
CA LEU A 149 50.69 1.02 -9.54
C LEU A 149 51.93 1.10 -10.45
N PRO A 150 51.94 1.98 -11.47
CA PRO A 150 53.08 2.14 -12.38
C PRO A 150 54.40 2.52 -11.69
N ASN A 151 54.32 3.15 -10.51
CA ASN A 151 55.48 3.50 -9.68
C ASN A 151 56.02 2.33 -8.85
N GLY A 152 55.43 1.14 -8.96
CA GLY A 152 55.79 -0.06 -8.20
C GLY A 152 55.12 -0.17 -6.82
N ASN A 153 54.36 0.84 -6.39
CA ASN A 153 53.66 0.79 -5.11
C ASN A 153 52.45 -0.12 -5.21
N ARG A 154 52.27 -0.98 -4.20
CA ARG A 154 51.08 -1.82 -4.08
C ARG A 154 50.03 -1.12 -3.22
N ILE A 155 48.79 -1.13 -3.69
CA ILE A 155 47.61 -0.72 -2.95
C ILE A 155 46.67 -1.92 -2.81
N ASP A 156 46.07 -2.07 -1.64
CA ASP A 156 45.04 -3.06 -1.38
C ASP A 156 43.68 -2.34 -1.39
N LEU A 157 42.71 -2.90 -2.11
CA LEU A 157 41.37 -2.36 -2.32
C LEU A 157 40.36 -3.39 -1.80
N PRO A 158 39.38 -3.00 -0.97
CA PRO A 158 39.27 -1.69 -0.34
C PRO A 158 40.30 -1.49 0.78
N ASN A 159 40.48 -0.24 1.20
CA ASN A 159 41.25 0.15 2.39
C ASN A 159 40.57 1.36 3.08
N ASN A 160 41.27 2.03 4.00
CA ASN A 160 40.72 3.21 4.68
C ASN A 160 40.41 4.36 3.71
N ASP A 161 41.14 4.45 2.59
CA ASP A 161 41.06 5.54 1.61
C ASP A 161 40.15 5.19 0.42
N TYR A 162 39.99 3.91 0.09
CA TYR A 162 39.25 3.44 -1.07
C TYR A 162 38.08 2.54 -0.66
N ALA A 163 36.86 2.91 -1.08
CA ALA A 163 35.69 2.05 -1.00
C ALA A 163 35.46 1.37 -2.36
N THR A 164 35.07 0.10 -2.31
CA THR A 164 34.84 -0.74 -3.49
C THR A 164 33.56 -1.53 -3.38
N THR A 165 32.91 -1.76 -4.53
CA THR A 165 31.72 -2.62 -4.67
C THR A 165 31.61 -3.12 -6.11
N GLN A 166 30.69 -4.04 -6.36
CA GLN A 166 30.37 -4.56 -7.69
C GLN A 166 28.93 -4.23 -8.04
N TRP A 167 28.65 -3.80 -9.28
CA TRP A 167 27.28 -3.55 -9.71
C TRP A 167 27.09 -3.76 -11.22
N SER A 168 25.84 -3.80 -11.66
CA SER A 168 25.46 -4.01 -13.05
C SER A 168 25.75 -2.79 -13.94
N LEU A 169 26.16 -3.07 -15.16
CA LEU A 169 26.35 -2.13 -16.26
C LEU A 169 25.57 -2.63 -17.48
N MET A 170 25.18 -1.69 -18.34
CA MET A 170 24.51 -2.01 -19.60
C MET A 170 25.17 -1.25 -20.75
N LEU A 171 25.62 -1.96 -21.77
CA LEU A 171 26.14 -1.40 -23.01
C LEU A 171 25.07 -1.51 -24.09
N SER A 172 24.90 -0.46 -24.89
CA SER A 172 23.96 -0.43 -26.01
C SER A 172 24.58 0.16 -27.28
N SER A 173 24.27 -0.42 -28.43
CA SER A 173 24.74 0.06 -29.74
C SER A 173 23.79 -0.35 -30.86
N LEU A 174 23.81 0.39 -31.97
CA LEU A 174 23.13 0.01 -33.22
C LEU A 174 23.86 -1.15 -33.92
N ASP A 175 25.17 -1.29 -33.69
CA ASP A 175 25.99 -2.35 -34.27
C ASP A 175 26.33 -3.40 -33.21
N LYS A 176 25.94 -4.66 -33.45
CA LYS A 176 26.23 -5.77 -32.56
C LYS A 176 27.74 -5.98 -32.41
N ALA A 177 28.50 -5.89 -33.50
CA ALA A 177 29.94 -6.17 -33.50
C ALA A 177 30.72 -5.20 -32.60
N CYS A 178 30.21 -3.97 -32.45
CA CYS A 178 30.79 -2.96 -31.57
C CYS A 178 30.85 -3.40 -30.10
N MET A 179 29.91 -4.24 -29.66
CA MET A 179 29.77 -4.64 -28.25
C MET A 179 30.55 -5.90 -27.87
N ASP A 180 31.13 -6.60 -28.83
CA ASP A 180 31.82 -7.88 -28.58
C ASP A 180 33.12 -7.69 -27.78
N THR A 181 33.71 -6.48 -27.82
CA THR A 181 35.03 -6.19 -27.25
C THR A 181 35.01 -5.79 -25.77
N MET A 182 33.89 -5.30 -25.25
CA MET A 182 33.76 -4.79 -23.87
C MET A 182 32.66 -5.49 -23.08
N GLY A 183 32.97 -5.86 -21.84
CA GLY A 183 32.08 -6.54 -20.90
C GLY A 183 31.89 -8.03 -21.22
N GLU A 184 31.58 -8.82 -20.20
CA GLU A 184 31.44 -10.28 -20.32
C GLU A 184 29.98 -10.73 -20.23
N GLY A 185 29.21 -10.48 -21.29
CA GLY A 185 27.80 -10.83 -21.37
C GLY A 185 27.36 -11.13 -22.79
N ASP A 186 26.23 -11.80 -22.94
CA ASP A 186 25.66 -12.06 -24.26
C ASP A 186 24.96 -10.79 -24.77
N SER A 187 25.24 -10.42 -26.02
CA SER A 187 24.50 -9.37 -26.70
C SER A 187 23.14 -9.89 -27.18
N PHE A 188 22.09 -9.13 -26.91
CA PHE A 188 20.71 -9.44 -27.30
C PHE A 188 20.03 -8.22 -27.95
N PRO A 189 19.11 -8.42 -28.90
CA PRO A 189 18.33 -7.31 -29.46
C PRO A 189 17.40 -6.76 -28.37
N CYS A 190 17.29 -5.44 -28.22
CA CYS A 190 16.50 -4.82 -27.15
C CYS A 190 15.55 -3.74 -27.68
N ASP A 191 14.38 -3.64 -27.06
CA ASP A 191 13.44 -2.54 -27.29
C ASP A 191 13.74 -1.38 -26.33
N SER A 192 13.67 -0.15 -26.83
CA SER A 192 13.86 1.06 -26.05
C SER A 192 12.52 1.77 -25.76
N TYR A 193 12.50 2.51 -24.66
CA TYR A 193 11.40 3.38 -24.26
C TYR A 193 11.99 4.69 -23.74
N THR A 194 11.49 5.81 -24.26
CA THR A 194 11.94 7.14 -23.84
C THR A 194 11.00 7.67 -22.77
N THR A 195 11.53 7.95 -21.58
CA THR A 195 10.74 8.51 -20.49
C THR A 195 10.35 9.96 -20.77
N MET A 196 9.42 10.50 -19.99
CA MET A 196 9.04 11.93 -20.06
C MET A 196 10.21 12.90 -19.80
N GLU A 197 11.26 12.46 -19.09
CA GLU A 197 12.50 13.24 -18.91
C GLU A 197 13.46 13.16 -20.10
N GLY A 198 13.09 12.44 -21.16
CA GLY A 198 13.93 12.22 -22.34
C GLY A 198 15.01 11.14 -22.15
N ARG A 199 14.97 10.35 -21.06
CA ARG A 199 15.93 9.26 -20.84
C ARG A 199 15.51 8.03 -21.63
N VAL A 200 16.44 7.40 -22.33
CA VAL A 200 16.20 6.15 -23.05
C VAL A 200 16.46 4.97 -22.12
N MET A 201 15.48 4.08 -22.00
CA MET A 201 15.55 2.87 -21.18
C MET A 201 15.34 1.65 -22.05
N TYR A 202 16.16 0.62 -21.85
CA TYR A 202 15.99 -0.66 -22.51
C TYR A 202 15.28 -1.64 -21.59
N PHE A 203 14.12 -2.15 -22.02
CA PHE A 203 13.18 -2.79 -21.10
C PHE A 203 12.88 -4.26 -21.37
N ARG A 204 13.19 -4.77 -22.55
CA ARG A 204 13.06 -6.20 -22.86
C ARG A 204 13.91 -6.58 -24.06
N GLY A 205 14.16 -7.89 -24.18
CA GLY A 205 14.57 -8.48 -25.44
C GLY A 205 13.53 -8.23 -26.53
N SER A 206 13.97 -7.78 -27.70
CA SER A 206 13.08 -7.47 -28.82
C SER A 206 12.43 -8.73 -29.37
N ARG A 207 11.14 -8.62 -29.71
CA ARG A 207 10.34 -9.71 -30.29
C ARG A 207 10.23 -9.63 -31.81
N THR A 208 10.69 -8.53 -32.38
CA THR A 208 10.62 -8.21 -33.80
C THR A 208 11.99 -7.69 -34.25
N THR A 209 12.07 -6.98 -35.38
CA THR A 209 13.30 -6.29 -35.79
C THR A 209 13.64 -5.17 -34.80
N SER A 210 14.71 -5.34 -34.02
CA SER A 210 15.25 -4.26 -33.18
C SER A 210 16.21 -3.40 -33.99
N THR A 211 16.24 -2.11 -33.68
CA THR A 211 17.26 -1.18 -34.19
C THR A 211 18.50 -1.17 -33.31
N THR A 212 18.40 -1.67 -32.09
CA THR A 212 19.44 -1.57 -31.06
C THR A 212 19.72 -2.93 -30.43
N TRP A 213 20.98 -3.14 -30.09
CA TRP A 213 21.49 -4.26 -29.36
C TRP A 213 21.93 -3.81 -27.97
N CYS A 214 21.69 -4.66 -26.97
CA CYS A 214 22.06 -4.44 -25.58
C CYS A 214 22.93 -5.60 -25.08
N LYS A 215 23.78 -5.30 -24.09
CA LYS A 215 24.63 -6.27 -23.42
C LYS A 215 24.75 -5.89 -21.94
N GLU A 216 24.48 -6.85 -21.06
CA GLU A 216 24.46 -6.65 -19.60
C GLU A 216 25.64 -7.41 -18.97
N PHE A 217 26.37 -6.75 -18.07
CA PHE A 217 27.52 -7.34 -17.39
C PHE A 217 27.83 -6.59 -16.08
N GLY A 218 28.70 -7.17 -15.23
CA GLY A 218 29.16 -6.53 -14.00
C GLY A 218 30.36 -5.59 -14.21
N GLY A 219 30.50 -4.60 -13.33
CA GLY A 219 31.70 -3.78 -13.20
C GLY A 219 32.13 -3.62 -11.74
N TYR A 220 33.42 -3.39 -11.51
CA TYR A 220 33.95 -3.06 -10.19
C TYR A 220 34.04 -1.55 -10.03
N TYR A 221 33.35 -1.03 -9.03
CA TYR A 221 33.33 0.38 -8.70
C TYR A 221 34.36 0.65 -7.63
N VAL A 222 35.19 1.66 -7.83
CA VAL A 222 36.21 2.12 -6.89
C VAL A 222 35.99 3.60 -6.64
N LEU A 223 35.86 3.98 -5.37
CA LEU A 223 35.73 5.36 -4.91
C LEU A 223 36.92 5.71 -4.03
N ASN A 224 37.61 6.78 -4.36
CA ASN A 224 38.57 7.42 -3.46
C ASN A 224 37.81 8.36 -2.50
N LYS A 225 37.82 8.04 -1.20
CA LYS A 225 37.08 8.80 -0.17
C LYS A 225 37.65 10.20 0.07
N HIS A 226 38.92 10.44 -0.25
CA HIS A 226 39.57 11.74 -0.04
C HIS A 226 39.35 12.69 -1.20
N THR A 227 39.47 12.21 -2.44
CA THR A 227 39.30 13.04 -3.65
C THR A 227 37.86 13.03 -4.18
N ASN A 228 37.01 12.13 -3.70
CA ASN A 228 35.68 11.82 -4.27
C ASN A 228 35.72 11.45 -5.76
N GLU A 229 36.88 11.01 -6.25
CA GLU A 229 37.02 10.48 -7.60
C GLU A 229 36.56 9.02 -7.61
N GLN A 230 35.72 8.72 -8.60
CA GLN A 230 35.15 7.40 -8.78
C GLN A 230 35.54 6.87 -10.16
N GLU A 231 35.81 5.57 -10.24
CA GLU A 231 36.04 4.88 -11.49
C GLU A 231 35.33 3.52 -11.51
N VAL A 232 35.13 3.01 -12.71
CA VAL A 232 34.57 1.67 -12.94
C VAL A 232 35.56 0.86 -13.77
N LEU A 233 35.89 -0.33 -13.29
CA LEU A 233 36.69 -1.31 -13.98
C LEU A 233 35.76 -2.31 -14.69
N VAL A 234 35.91 -2.40 -16.00
CA VAL A 234 35.13 -3.29 -16.87
C VAL A 234 36.05 -4.30 -17.52
N ALA A 235 35.65 -5.57 -17.59
CA ALA A 235 36.41 -6.58 -18.33
C ALA A 235 36.47 -6.24 -19.83
N ASN A 236 37.67 -6.24 -20.38
CA ASN A 236 37.94 -6.13 -21.81
C ASN A 236 38.26 -7.52 -22.35
N ILE A 237 37.41 -7.97 -23.28
CA ILE A 237 37.47 -9.30 -23.88
C ILE A 237 37.80 -9.25 -25.38
N SER A 238 38.33 -8.13 -25.87
CA SER A 238 38.83 -8.01 -27.24
C SER A 238 39.83 -9.12 -27.63
N ASN A 239 40.63 -9.60 -26.67
CA ASN A 239 41.46 -10.78 -26.83
C ASN A 239 41.24 -11.78 -25.68
N PRO A 240 40.46 -12.86 -25.90
CA PRO A 240 40.18 -13.87 -24.87
C PRO A 240 41.44 -14.55 -24.30
N SER A 241 42.54 -14.58 -25.05
CA SER A 241 43.81 -15.17 -24.58
C SER A 241 44.63 -14.25 -23.67
N LYS A 242 44.31 -12.95 -23.63
CA LYS A 242 44.97 -11.93 -22.82
C LYS A 242 43.92 -10.95 -22.26
N PRO A 243 43.08 -11.39 -21.30
CA PRO A 243 42.08 -10.54 -20.70
C PRO A 243 42.72 -9.34 -19.99
N ALA A 244 41.98 -8.23 -19.96
CA ALA A 244 42.40 -7.01 -19.27
C ALA A 244 41.20 -6.30 -18.65
N LEU A 245 41.45 -5.35 -17.76
CA LEU A 245 40.43 -4.44 -17.25
C LEU A 245 40.55 -3.09 -17.95
N THR A 246 39.41 -2.48 -18.26
CA THR A 246 39.32 -1.09 -18.74
C THR A 246 38.82 -0.21 -17.61
N SER A 247 39.65 0.73 -17.17
CA SER A 247 39.31 1.77 -16.20
C SER A 247 38.66 2.95 -16.91
N ILE A 248 37.44 3.26 -16.47
CA ILE A 248 36.62 4.37 -16.96
C ILE A 248 36.37 5.31 -15.78
N PRO A 249 36.84 6.57 -15.83
CA PRO A 249 36.52 7.55 -14.81
C PRO A 249 35.05 7.92 -14.90
N VAL A 250 34.36 8.01 -13.77
CA VAL A 250 32.93 8.31 -13.73
C VAL A 250 32.65 9.61 -12.99
N VAL A 251 31.69 10.37 -13.54
CA VAL A 251 31.20 11.60 -12.94
C VAL A 251 29.88 11.28 -12.24
N HIS A 252 29.79 11.65 -10.96
CA HIS A 252 28.69 11.30 -10.06
C HIS A 252 27.26 11.43 -10.68
N ASN A 253 27.01 12.51 -11.43
CA ASN A 253 25.69 12.82 -12.00
C ASN A 253 25.49 12.37 -13.45
N THR A 254 26.47 11.71 -14.07
CA THR A 254 26.39 11.28 -15.48
C THR A 254 26.23 9.77 -15.52
N THR A 255 25.06 9.25 -15.87
CA THR A 255 24.82 7.79 -15.88
C THR A 255 25.06 7.14 -17.24
N VAL A 256 25.07 7.90 -18.33
CA VAL A 256 25.29 7.40 -19.69
C VAL A 256 26.57 7.99 -20.25
N PHE A 257 27.52 7.12 -20.63
CA PHE A 257 28.81 7.49 -21.19
C PHE A 257 28.94 6.96 -22.60
N ASN A 258 29.31 7.83 -23.54
CA ASN A 258 29.66 7.39 -24.88
C ASN A 258 31.10 6.82 -24.87
N VAL A 259 31.25 5.56 -25.25
CA VAL A 259 32.53 4.83 -25.22
C VAL A 259 33.21 4.73 -26.59
N TYR A 260 32.88 5.64 -27.52
CA TYR A 260 33.48 5.69 -28.87
C TYR A 260 35.01 5.69 -28.85
N ASN A 261 35.63 6.44 -27.93
CA ASN A 261 37.09 6.52 -27.83
C ASN A 261 37.74 5.20 -27.38
N LEU A 262 36.98 4.29 -26.76
CA LEU A 262 37.48 3.00 -26.28
C LEU A 262 37.21 1.88 -27.29
N LEU A 263 36.06 1.90 -27.97
CA LEU A 263 35.65 0.83 -28.89
C LEU A 263 35.91 1.16 -30.37
N GLY A 264 36.08 2.43 -30.72
CA GLY A 264 36.19 2.90 -32.11
C GLY A 264 34.85 2.94 -32.86
N CYS A 265 33.74 2.76 -32.16
CA CYS A 265 32.37 2.71 -32.69
C CYS A 265 31.38 3.30 -31.68
N SER A 266 30.23 3.78 -32.17
CA SER A 266 29.25 4.46 -31.31
C SER A 266 28.53 3.44 -30.42
N ALA A 267 28.82 3.48 -29.12
CA ALA A 267 28.08 2.72 -28.11
C ALA A 267 27.95 3.56 -26.83
N ASP A 268 26.81 3.38 -26.17
CA ASP A 268 26.48 4.06 -24.93
C ASP A 268 26.52 3.05 -23.78
N LEU A 269 27.37 3.35 -22.80
CA LEU A 269 27.53 2.61 -21.56
C LEU A 269 26.71 3.28 -20.46
N THR A 270 25.65 2.61 -20.01
CA THR A 270 24.87 3.00 -18.83
C THR A 270 25.50 2.44 -17.57
N ILE A 271 26.02 3.33 -16.73
CA ILE A 271 26.67 3.01 -15.46
C ILE A 271 25.64 3.06 -14.33
N GLY A 272 25.68 2.02 -13.48
CA GLY A 272 24.62 1.74 -12.49
C GLY A 272 23.57 0.77 -13.04
N GLY A 273 23.54 0.58 -14.36
CA GLY A 273 22.73 -0.43 -15.04
C GLY A 273 21.23 -0.12 -15.07
N GLY A 274 20.52 -0.96 -15.82
CA GLY A 274 19.07 -1.07 -15.79
C GLY A 274 18.69 -2.48 -15.37
N ALA A 275 17.89 -2.62 -14.32
CA ALA A 275 17.46 -3.92 -13.83
C ALA A 275 15.95 -4.06 -14.08
N GLY A 276 15.53 -5.19 -14.66
CA GLY A 276 14.11 -5.51 -14.68
C GLY A 276 13.68 -6.02 -13.30
N HIS A 277 12.76 -5.29 -12.67
CA HIS A 277 12.26 -5.59 -11.34
C HIS A 277 10.90 -6.23 -11.34
N VAL A 278 10.06 -6.02 -12.35
CA VAL A 278 8.72 -6.64 -12.42
C VAL A 278 8.46 -6.99 -13.88
N SER A 279 8.00 -8.21 -14.14
CA SER A 279 7.53 -8.61 -15.46
C SER A 279 6.29 -9.49 -15.33
N THR A 280 5.20 -9.03 -15.91
CA THR A 280 3.90 -9.71 -15.80
C THR A 280 3.21 -9.80 -17.13
N SER A 281 2.47 -10.90 -17.34
CA SER A 281 1.54 -11.09 -18.45
C SER A 281 0.12 -11.14 -17.92
N ALA A 282 -0.79 -10.52 -18.66
CA ALA A 282 -2.20 -10.80 -18.55
C ALA A 282 -2.84 -10.79 -19.93
N TRP A 283 -4.05 -11.37 -20.05
CA TRP A 283 -4.84 -11.34 -21.28
C TRP A 283 -5.17 -9.90 -21.72
N TYR A 284 -5.18 -8.95 -20.77
CA TYR A 284 -5.42 -7.52 -20.97
C TYR A 284 -4.14 -6.67 -20.92
N GLY A 285 -2.95 -7.28 -20.95
CA GLY A 285 -1.69 -6.57 -21.19
C GLY A 285 -0.48 -7.03 -20.40
N SER A 286 0.70 -6.62 -20.84
CA SER A 286 1.96 -6.86 -20.14
C SER A 286 2.49 -5.59 -19.48
N THR A 287 3.13 -5.74 -18.33
CA THR A 287 3.87 -4.66 -17.67
C THR A 287 5.30 -5.08 -17.47
N VAL A 288 6.21 -4.14 -17.66
CA VAL A 288 7.60 -4.28 -17.27
C VAL A 288 7.98 -3.10 -16.37
N GLY A 289 8.39 -3.39 -15.14
CA GLY A 289 8.97 -2.42 -14.22
C GLY A 289 10.49 -2.49 -14.31
N LEU A 290 11.13 -1.39 -14.70
CA LEU A 290 12.58 -1.26 -14.74
C LEU A 290 13.06 -0.30 -13.67
N TRP A 291 14.13 -0.65 -12.99
CA TRP A 291 14.90 0.31 -12.21
C TRP A 291 16.09 0.78 -13.04
N MET A 292 16.37 2.07 -13.02
CA MET A 292 17.59 2.64 -13.58
C MET A 292 18.27 3.55 -12.58
N ALA A 293 19.59 3.50 -12.55
CA ALA A 293 20.39 4.39 -11.72
C ALA A 293 20.25 5.87 -12.14
N HIS A 294 20.25 6.76 -11.15
CA HIS A 294 20.29 8.21 -11.32
C HIS A 294 21.69 8.78 -11.08
N THR A 295 22.49 8.12 -10.24
CA THR A 295 23.87 8.49 -9.96
C THR A 295 24.79 7.31 -10.26
N THR A 296 26.06 7.59 -10.55
CA THR A 296 27.08 6.54 -10.63
C THR A 296 27.60 6.12 -9.26
N SER A 297 27.20 6.84 -8.21
CA SER A 297 27.56 6.56 -6.82
C SER A 297 27.10 5.18 -6.44
N SER A 298 28.03 4.36 -5.96
CA SER A 298 27.74 2.98 -5.63
C SER A 298 28.36 2.57 -4.29
N PRO A 299 29.69 2.60 -4.10
CA PRO A 299 30.25 2.35 -2.77
C PRO A 299 30.17 3.62 -1.91
N LYS A 300 29.65 3.54 -0.68
CA LYS A 300 29.72 4.63 0.32
C LYS A 300 30.91 4.44 1.25
N ASP A 301 30.97 3.29 1.93
CA ASP A 301 31.99 3.02 2.93
C ASP A 301 32.25 1.52 3.06
N ASN A 302 33.45 1.17 3.52
CA ASN A 302 33.88 -0.20 3.74
C ASN A 302 34.56 -0.32 5.10
N ALA A 303 34.19 -1.33 5.89
CA ALA A 303 34.87 -1.72 7.12
C ALA A 303 35.65 -3.02 6.88
N ILE A 304 36.93 -3.01 7.25
CA ILE A 304 37.84 -4.12 6.99
C ILE A 304 38.40 -4.63 8.31
N THR A 305 38.34 -5.93 8.51
CA THR A 305 38.97 -6.61 9.64
C THR A 305 39.88 -7.70 9.11
N MET A 306 41.16 -7.62 9.47
CA MET A 306 42.18 -8.57 9.02
C MET A 306 42.59 -9.49 10.17
N ASN A 307 42.58 -10.80 9.93
CA ASN A 307 43.10 -11.81 10.84
C ASN A 307 44.06 -12.73 10.09
N GLY A 308 45.35 -12.39 10.10
CA GLY A 308 46.35 -13.06 9.28
C GLY A 308 46.08 -12.86 7.79
N ASP A 309 45.96 -13.97 7.04
CA ASP A 309 45.69 -13.95 5.60
C ASP A 309 44.19 -13.84 5.26
N LEU A 310 43.31 -13.97 6.26
CA LEU A 310 41.87 -13.81 6.11
C LEU A 310 41.46 -12.35 6.29
N VAL A 311 40.78 -11.81 5.30
CA VAL A 311 40.29 -10.43 5.27
C VAL A 311 38.78 -10.46 5.20
N ASN A 312 38.13 -9.95 6.24
CA ASN A 312 36.69 -9.73 6.24
C ASN A 312 36.41 -8.29 5.82
N VAL A 313 35.66 -8.14 4.73
CA VAL A 313 35.27 -6.87 4.13
C VAL A 313 33.76 -6.72 4.25
N VAL A 314 33.34 -5.66 4.94
CA VAL A 314 31.95 -5.21 5.02
C VAL A 314 31.81 -3.96 4.17
N THR A 315 31.02 -4.02 3.10
CA THR A 315 30.77 -2.89 2.19
C THR A 315 29.37 -2.37 2.36
N MET A 316 29.24 -1.06 2.55
CA MET A 316 28.00 -0.32 2.47
C MET A 316 27.91 0.31 1.09
N SER A 317 26.90 -0.10 0.32
CA SER A 317 26.62 0.39 -1.02
C SER A 317 25.27 1.07 -1.06
N THR A 318 25.17 2.17 -1.81
CA THR A 318 23.94 2.92 -1.99
C THR A 318 23.77 3.28 -3.44
N HIS A 319 22.66 2.82 -4.03
CA HIS A 319 22.36 3.03 -5.43
C HIS A 319 21.08 3.84 -5.54
N ASP A 320 21.21 5.10 -5.94
CA ASP A 320 20.08 5.97 -6.20
C ASP A 320 19.57 5.69 -7.61
N GLY A 321 18.28 5.40 -7.74
CA GLY A 321 17.66 5.22 -9.04
C GLY A 321 16.15 5.37 -8.99
N ASN A 322 15.52 5.26 -10.16
CA ASN A 322 14.07 5.38 -10.31
C ASN A 322 13.51 4.08 -10.87
N ILE A 323 12.33 3.69 -10.37
CA ILE A 323 11.57 2.58 -10.96
C ILE A 323 10.49 3.14 -11.87
N THR A 324 10.54 2.75 -13.14
CA THR A 324 9.58 3.13 -14.16
C THR A 324 8.80 1.92 -14.63
N GLN A 325 7.48 2.04 -14.66
CA GLN A 325 6.58 0.98 -15.15
C GLN A 325 6.13 1.27 -16.57
N ILE A 326 6.52 0.41 -17.49
CA ILE A 326 6.10 0.46 -18.89
C ILE A 326 4.93 -0.51 -19.06
N ARG A 327 3.79 0.02 -19.49
CA ARG A 327 2.54 -0.73 -19.67
C ARG A 327 2.04 -0.63 -21.10
N THR A 328 1.26 -1.63 -21.50
CA THR A 328 0.53 -1.58 -22.76
C THR A 328 -0.71 -0.71 -22.64
N PHE A 329 -0.99 0.13 -23.64
CA PHE A 329 -2.12 1.08 -23.64
C PHE A 329 -3.49 0.48 -23.25
N TYR A 330 -3.82 -0.70 -23.77
CA TYR A 330 -5.12 -1.34 -23.50
C TYR A 330 -5.28 -1.78 -22.03
N LYS A 331 -4.17 -2.05 -21.33
CA LYS A 331 -4.18 -2.33 -19.88
C LYS A 331 -4.62 -1.11 -19.09
N ASP A 332 -4.05 0.05 -19.42
CA ASP A 332 -4.41 1.30 -18.78
C ASP A 332 -5.85 1.69 -19.09
N ALA A 333 -6.33 1.47 -20.32
CA ALA A 333 -7.72 1.71 -20.70
C ALA A 333 -8.72 0.89 -19.85
N VAL A 334 -8.46 -0.42 -19.65
CA VAL A 334 -9.30 -1.29 -18.81
C VAL A 334 -9.33 -0.80 -17.36
N ARG A 335 -8.18 -0.37 -16.83
CA ARG A 335 -8.09 0.16 -15.47
C ARG A 335 -8.82 1.48 -15.31
N CYS A 336 -8.63 2.42 -16.23
CA CYS A 336 -9.38 3.68 -16.27
C CYS A 336 -10.88 3.44 -16.32
N PHE A 337 -11.33 2.45 -17.10
CA PHE A 337 -12.74 2.09 -17.17
C PHE A 337 -13.27 1.56 -15.82
N LEU A 338 -12.56 0.61 -15.17
CA LEU A 338 -12.94 0.11 -13.85
C LEU A 338 -13.02 1.24 -12.82
N PHE A 339 -12.02 2.12 -12.80
CA PHE A 339 -11.99 3.27 -11.90
C PHE A 339 -13.13 4.25 -12.18
N PHE A 340 -13.41 4.55 -13.45
CA PHE A 340 -14.52 5.41 -13.84
C PHE A 340 -15.85 4.88 -13.31
N VAL A 341 -16.12 3.58 -13.49
CA VAL A 341 -17.37 2.95 -13.01
C VAL A 341 -17.49 3.03 -11.48
N ILE A 342 -16.42 2.72 -10.74
CA ILE A 342 -16.40 2.78 -9.27
C ILE A 342 -16.60 4.22 -8.77
N ILE A 343 -15.92 5.19 -9.39
CA ILE A 343 -16.00 6.60 -9.01
C ILE A 343 -17.38 7.16 -9.33
N PHE A 344 -17.95 6.80 -10.49
CA PHE A 344 -19.31 7.15 -10.86
C PHE A 344 -20.30 6.65 -9.80
N TYR A 345 -20.23 5.37 -9.42
CA TYR A 345 -21.06 4.81 -8.35
C TYR A 345 -20.94 5.62 -7.05
N ARG A 346 -19.71 5.87 -6.57
CA ARG A 346 -19.47 6.61 -5.32
C ARG A 346 -20.04 8.03 -5.36
N LEU A 347 -19.82 8.76 -6.46
CA LEU A 347 -20.36 10.10 -6.65
C LEU A 347 -21.89 10.09 -6.64
N THR A 348 -22.52 9.20 -7.41
CA THR A 348 -23.97 9.19 -7.56
C THR A 348 -24.72 8.61 -6.36
N SER A 349 -24.19 7.58 -5.71
CA SER A 349 -24.93 6.77 -4.73
C SER A 349 -24.53 7.02 -3.28
N ILE A 350 -23.40 7.68 -3.02
CA ILE A 350 -22.90 7.95 -1.66
C ILE A 350 -22.72 9.46 -1.45
N TYR A 351 -21.91 10.12 -2.29
CA TYR A 351 -21.56 11.51 -2.04
C TYR A 351 -22.67 12.49 -2.41
N TYR A 352 -23.42 12.25 -3.49
CA TYR A 352 -24.52 13.11 -3.91
C TYR A 352 -25.65 13.20 -2.86
N PRO A 353 -26.16 12.09 -2.26
CA PRO A 353 -27.12 12.15 -1.14
C PRO A 353 -26.62 12.93 0.06
N ILE A 354 -25.37 12.70 0.48
CA ILE A 354 -24.75 13.39 1.62
C ILE A 354 -24.66 14.89 1.33
N TRP A 355 -24.26 15.26 0.11
CA TRP A 355 -24.19 16.65 -0.33
C TRP A 355 -25.57 17.33 -0.33
N LEU A 356 -26.62 16.64 -0.79
CA LEU A 356 -27.99 17.16 -0.75
C LEU A 356 -28.47 17.45 0.67
N VAL A 357 -28.14 16.59 1.64
CA VAL A 357 -28.45 16.85 3.07
C VAL A 357 -27.64 18.04 3.57
N TYR A 358 -26.34 18.10 3.26
CA TYR A 358 -25.46 19.20 3.66
C TYR A 358 -25.94 20.56 3.14
N ALA A 359 -26.30 20.64 1.86
CA ALA A 359 -26.75 21.87 1.20
C ALA A 359 -27.97 22.51 1.90
N ARG A 360 -28.80 21.70 2.58
CA ARG A 360 -29.99 22.18 3.31
C ARG A 360 -29.69 22.72 4.72
N GLN A 361 -28.50 22.52 5.25
CA GLN A 361 -28.18 22.82 6.66
C GLN A 361 -27.69 24.27 6.87
N GLY A 362 -27.13 24.90 5.84
CA GLY A 362 -26.65 26.29 5.91
C GLY A 362 -25.50 26.53 6.89
N LYS A 363 -24.76 25.49 7.29
CA LYS A 363 -23.64 25.56 8.25
C LYS A 363 -22.30 25.16 7.59
N PRO A 364 -21.15 25.60 8.11
CA PRO A 364 -19.85 25.09 7.68
C PRO A 364 -19.75 23.57 7.89
N PHE A 365 -19.21 22.86 6.91
CA PHE A 365 -19.17 21.38 6.89
C PHE A 365 -18.59 20.77 8.18
N TRP A 366 -17.43 21.24 8.64
CA TRP A 366 -16.77 20.71 9.84
C TRP A 366 -17.60 20.91 11.12
N ILE A 367 -18.29 22.05 11.26
CA ILE A 367 -19.15 22.33 12.42
C ILE A 367 -20.40 21.45 12.39
N TRP A 368 -20.93 21.21 11.19
CA TRP A 368 -22.08 20.34 11.00
C TRP A 368 -21.73 18.88 11.35
N VAL A 369 -20.66 18.35 10.75
CA VAL A 369 -20.25 16.95 10.93
C VAL A 369 -19.75 16.66 12.35
N ALA A 370 -19.02 17.59 12.99
CA ALA A 370 -18.55 17.39 14.37
C ALA A 370 -19.70 17.15 15.36
N ASN A 371 -20.90 17.67 15.09
CA ASN A 371 -22.09 17.50 15.93
C ASN A 371 -22.97 16.31 15.50
N ARG A 372 -22.64 15.66 14.39
CA ARG A 372 -23.45 14.66 13.66
C ARG A 372 -22.56 13.51 13.12
N HIS A 373 -21.64 13.01 13.93
CA HIS A 373 -20.70 11.96 13.53
C HIS A 373 -21.08 10.57 14.07
N MET A 374 -22.18 10.47 14.83
CA MET A 374 -22.50 9.22 15.55
C MET A 374 -22.99 8.15 14.58
N GLY A 375 -22.25 7.04 14.48
CA GLY A 375 -22.66 5.87 13.70
C GLY A 375 -22.44 5.97 12.18
N LEU A 376 -21.89 7.07 11.67
CA LEU A 376 -21.64 7.24 10.24
C LEU A 376 -20.44 6.39 9.80
N VAL A 377 -20.71 5.21 9.25
CA VAL A 377 -19.73 4.41 8.51
C VAL A 377 -19.90 4.72 7.03
N LEU A 378 -19.03 5.57 6.49
CA LEU A 378 -19.04 5.87 5.06
C LEU A 378 -18.60 4.63 4.24
N HIS A 379 -19.07 4.53 3.00
CA HIS A 379 -18.91 3.36 2.11
C HIS A 379 -19.49 2.02 2.62
N LYS A 380 -20.31 2.04 3.68
CA LYS A 380 -21.03 0.83 4.12
C LYS A 380 -21.93 0.24 3.03
N ARG A 381 -22.55 1.10 2.24
CA ARG A 381 -23.35 0.72 1.08
C ARG A 381 -22.53 0.07 -0.03
N GLU A 382 -21.32 0.57 -0.30
CA GLU A 382 -20.38 -0.02 -1.26
C GLU A 382 -20.02 -1.46 -0.86
N ARG A 383 -19.79 -1.70 0.43
CA ARG A 383 -19.45 -3.02 0.98
C ARG A 383 -20.59 -4.04 0.99
N ARG A 384 -21.81 -3.61 0.68
CA ARG A 384 -22.98 -4.50 0.55
C ARG A 384 -23.37 -4.75 -0.90
N ASN A 385 -22.88 -3.92 -1.82
CA ASN A 385 -23.17 -4.07 -3.23
C ASN A 385 -22.22 -5.11 -3.85
N LEU A 386 -22.77 -6.27 -4.19
CA LEU A 386 -21.99 -7.39 -4.73
C LEU A 386 -21.33 -7.05 -6.06
N LEU A 387 -22.00 -6.28 -6.93
CA LEU A 387 -21.44 -5.87 -8.22
C LEU A 387 -20.25 -4.92 -8.02
N VAL A 388 -20.39 -3.94 -7.14
CA VAL A 388 -19.32 -2.97 -6.87
C VAL A 388 -18.13 -3.65 -6.19
N LEU A 389 -18.38 -4.55 -5.24
CA LEU A 389 -17.30 -5.34 -4.61
C LEU A 389 -16.61 -6.27 -5.59
N LEU A 390 -17.34 -6.85 -6.55
CA LEU A 390 -16.73 -7.61 -7.64
C LEU A 390 -15.81 -6.72 -8.49
N LEU A 391 -16.27 -5.54 -8.88
CA LEU A 391 -15.45 -4.58 -9.66
C LEU A 391 -14.21 -4.12 -8.89
N LEU A 392 -14.33 -3.87 -7.58
CA LEU A 392 -13.21 -3.53 -6.70
C LEU A 392 -12.23 -4.71 -6.52
N ALA A 393 -12.73 -5.93 -6.41
CA ALA A 393 -11.89 -7.12 -6.33
C ALA A 393 -11.12 -7.35 -7.65
N VAL A 394 -11.79 -7.17 -8.80
CA VAL A 394 -11.14 -7.22 -10.12
C VAL A 394 -10.11 -6.11 -10.26
N GLU A 395 -10.42 -4.88 -9.84
CA GLU A 395 -9.46 -3.78 -9.84
C GLU A 395 -8.23 -4.10 -8.99
N ALA A 396 -8.41 -4.62 -7.77
CA ALA A 396 -7.30 -4.99 -6.91
C ALA A 396 -6.39 -6.05 -7.54
N VAL A 397 -6.98 -7.08 -8.17
CA VAL A 397 -6.22 -8.11 -8.90
C VAL A 397 -5.52 -7.52 -10.12
N VAL A 398 -6.19 -6.65 -10.88
CA VAL A 398 -5.62 -6.01 -12.07
C VAL A 398 -4.46 -5.06 -11.70
N SER A 399 -4.55 -4.42 -10.54
CA SER A 399 -3.57 -3.48 -9.97
C SER A 399 -2.50 -4.16 -9.09
N THR A 400 -2.37 -5.49 -9.13
CA THR A 400 -1.40 -6.25 -8.30
C THR A 400 0.03 -5.72 -8.43
N GLU A 401 0.46 -5.35 -9.64
CA GLU A 401 1.80 -4.81 -9.90
C GLU A 401 2.05 -3.48 -9.19
N ASP A 402 1.08 -2.57 -9.25
CA ASP A 402 1.14 -1.29 -8.56
C ASP A 402 1.24 -1.52 -7.05
N ILE A 403 0.47 -2.47 -6.52
CA ILE A 403 0.49 -2.87 -5.11
C ILE A 403 1.87 -3.37 -4.70
N ILE A 404 2.47 -4.26 -5.48
CA ILE A 404 3.84 -4.75 -5.25
C ILE A 404 4.83 -3.58 -5.22
N MET A 405 4.64 -2.63 -6.12
CA MET A 405 5.54 -1.50 -6.27
C MET A 405 5.37 -0.47 -5.14
N TYR A 406 4.15 -0.24 -4.65
CA TYR A 406 3.93 0.49 -3.41
C TYR A 406 4.64 -0.20 -2.23
N CYS A 407 4.53 -1.52 -2.12
CA CYS A 407 5.19 -2.29 -1.07
C CYS A 407 6.72 -2.10 -1.10
N GLN A 408 7.33 -2.25 -2.27
CA GLN A 408 8.78 -2.06 -2.44
C GLN A 408 9.22 -0.63 -2.11
N GLN A 409 8.47 0.37 -2.55
CA GLN A 409 8.80 1.77 -2.27
C GLN A 409 8.63 2.15 -0.80
N VAL A 410 7.67 1.56 -0.10
CA VAL A 410 7.53 1.77 1.36
C VAL A 410 8.77 1.26 2.11
N VAL A 411 9.42 0.22 1.57
CA VAL A 411 10.63 -0.38 2.16
C VAL A 411 11.91 0.34 1.73
N PHE A 412 12.04 0.73 0.45
CA PHE A 412 13.29 1.23 -0.15
C PHE A 412 13.34 2.74 -0.42
N SER A 413 12.23 3.48 -0.33
CA SER A 413 12.25 4.92 -0.52
C SER A 413 12.26 5.66 0.82
N TYR A 414 12.72 6.92 0.83
CA TYR A 414 12.46 7.89 1.90
C TYR A 414 11.28 8.80 1.51
N PRO A 415 10.02 8.33 1.48
CA PRO A 415 8.91 9.17 1.09
C PRO A 415 8.63 10.22 2.17
N THR A 416 8.14 11.38 1.74
CA THR A 416 7.47 12.32 2.64
C THR A 416 6.29 11.63 3.34
N VAL A 417 5.93 12.09 4.54
CA VAL A 417 4.85 11.50 5.35
C VAL A 417 3.54 11.37 4.55
N TRP A 418 3.22 12.36 3.71
CA TRP A 418 2.04 12.34 2.85
C TRP A 418 2.12 11.29 1.75
N ASN A 419 3.25 11.16 1.07
CA ASN A 419 3.46 10.13 0.05
C ASN A 419 3.38 8.73 0.68
N LEU A 420 3.97 8.56 1.87
CA LEU A 420 3.90 7.31 2.61
C LEU A 420 2.44 6.94 2.96
N ALA A 421 1.64 7.90 3.42
CA ALA A 421 0.23 7.69 3.71
C ALA A 421 -0.55 7.25 2.46
N PHE A 422 -0.36 7.90 1.31
CA PHE A 422 -1.03 7.51 0.06
C PHE A 422 -0.59 6.12 -0.44
N LYS A 423 0.68 5.73 -0.24
CA LYS A 423 1.19 4.39 -0.57
C LYS A 423 0.53 3.32 0.31
N TYR A 424 0.51 3.50 1.63
CA TYR A 424 -0.16 2.56 2.54
C TYR A 424 -1.66 2.43 2.27
N MET A 425 -2.32 3.55 1.98
CA MET A 425 -3.74 3.55 1.62
C MET A 425 -4.00 2.93 0.23
N SER A 426 -2.98 2.85 -0.63
CA SER A 426 -3.08 2.13 -1.90
C SER A 426 -2.90 0.63 -1.73
N ILE A 427 -2.00 0.20 -0.83
CA ILE A 427 -1.78 -1.21 -0.50
C ILE A 427 -3.03 -1.83 0.15
N THR A 428 -3.81 -1.07 0.93
CA THR A 428 -5.05 -1.58 1.57
C THR A 428 -6.14 -2.03 0.58
N ARG A 429 -6.00 -1.76 -0.72
CA ARG A 429 -6.90 -2.29 -1.75
C ARG A 429 -6.95 -3.83 -1.80
N ILE A 430 -5.93 -4.52 -1.28
CA ILE A 430 -5.92 -6.00 -1.15
C ILE A 430 -7.07 -6.52 -0.25
N ILE A 431 -7.71 -5.66 0.55
CA ILE A 431 -8.86 -6.03 1.37
C ILE A 431 -10.10 -6.37 0.50
N TRP A 432 -10.24 -5.79 -0.69
CA TRP A 432 -11.49 -5.90 -1.47
C TRP A 432 -11.81 -7.33 -1.92
N PRO A 433 -10.87 -8.14 -2.43
CA PRO A 433 -11.13 -9.55 -2.72
C PRO A 433 -11.59 -10.34 -1.50
N SER A 434 -11.02 -10.08 -0.32
CA SER A 434 -11.47 -10.70 0.93
C SER A 434 -12.89 -10.26 1.30
N SER A 435 -13.21 -8.97 1.16
CA SER A 435 -14.55 -8.44 1.41
C SER A 435 -15.60 -9.05 0.48
N PHE A 436 -15.25 -9.26 -0.80
CA PHE A 436 -16.13 -9.93 -1.77
C PHE A 436 -16.41 -11.37 -1.35
N ILE A 437 -15.37 -12.15 -0.99
CA ILE A 437 -15.53 -13.54 -0.54
C ILE A 437 -16.40 -13.62 0.72
N LEU A 438 -16.18 -12.72 1.68
CA LEU A 438 -16.99 -12.65 2.90
C LEU A 438 -18.46 -12.34 2.60
N LEU A 439 -18.74 -11.43 1.65
CA LEU A 439 -20.13 -11.12 1.27
C LEU A 439 -20.80 -12.31 0.57
N VAL A 440 -20.09 -12.98 -0.33
CA VAL A 440 -20.60 -14.21 -0.99
C VAL A 440 -20.88 -15.30 0.04
N ALA A 441 -19.94 -15.53 0.97
CA ALA A 441 -20.12 -16.49 2.05
C ALA A 441 -21.32 -16.14 2.94
N SER A 442 -21.48 -14.87 3.32
CA SER A 442 -22.61 -14.38 4.10
C SER A 442 -23.95 -14.59 3.38
N ASN A 443 -24.00 -14.32 2.07
CA ASN A 443 -25.19 -14.56 1.25
C ASN A 443 -25.52 -16.06 1.11
N LEU A 444 -24.51 -16.92 0.97
CA LEU A 444 -24.69 -18.37 0.95
C LEU A 444 -25.22 -18.88 2.30
N VAL A 445 -24.68 -18.41 3.42
CA VAL A 445 -25.17 -18.75 4.76
C VAL A 445 -26.62 -18.27 4.94
N ARG A 446 -26.94 -17.05 4.50
CA ARG A 446 -28.31 -16.52 4.51
C ARG A 446 -29.27 -17.41 3.70
N LEU A 447 -28.83 -17.92 2.56
CA LEU A 447 -29.63 -18.78 1.70
C LEU A 447 -29.86 -20.17 2.34
N VAL A 448 -28.83 -20.75 2.96
CA VAL A 448 -28.88 -22.12 3.52
C VAL A 448 -29.52 -22.17 4.91
N PHE A 449 -29.15 -21.26 5.81
CA PHE A 449 -29.55 -21.28 7.23
C PHE A 449 -30.62 -20.22 7.57
N GLY A 450 -30.92 -19.33 6.62
CA GLY A 450 -31.88 -18.25 6.78
C GLY A 450 -31.25 -16.93 7.25
N PRO A 451 -32.03 -15.82 7.21
CA PRO A 451 -31.52 -14.47 7.46
C PRO A 451 -31.06 -14.21 8.89
N LYS A 452 -31.39 -15.11 9.84
CA LYS A 452 -30.99 -15.00 11.25
C LYS A 452 -29.51 -15.30 11.50
N TYR A 453 -28.83 -15.91 10.52
CA TYR A 453 -27.42 -16.26 10.57
C TYR A 453 -26.57 -15.46 9.57
N ALA A 454 -27.11 -14.36 9.01
CA ALA A 454 -26.32 -13.47 8.19
C ALA A 454 -25.33 -12.68 9.07
N PHE A 455 -24.11 -12.45 8.59
CA PHE A 455 -23.07 -11.77 9.35
C PHE A 455 -22.58 -10.53 8.59
N ALA A 456 -22.31 -9.43 9.29
CA ALA A 456 -21.78 -8.18 8.73
C ALA A 456 -20.23 -8.15 8.77
N LEU A 457 -19.59 -9.19 8.22
CA LEU A 457 -18.14 -9.45 8.38
C LEU A 457 -17.23 -8.46 7.63
N SER A 458 -17.73 -7.78 6.60
CA SER A 458 -16.92 -6.85 5.79
C SER A 458 -16.49 -5.59 6.54
N GLU A 459 -17.19 -5.21 7.61
CA GLU A 459 -16.82 -4.04 8.43
C GLU A 459 -15.65 -4.37 9.36
N ASP A 460 -15.71 -5.51 10.02
CA ASP A 460 -14.70 -5.98 10.97
C ASP A 460 -13.40 -6.38 10.25
N LEU A 461 -13.48 -6.81 8.99
CA LEU A 461 -12.32 -7.07 8.14
C LEU A 461 -11.40 -5.85 8.03
N PHE A 462 -11.94 -4.63 7.97
CA PHE A 462 -11.09 -3.43 7.87
C PHE A 462 -10.35 -3.15 9.18
N LEU A 463 -11.00 -3.37 10.31
CA LEU A 463 -10.40 -3.22 11.64
C LEU A 463 -9.30 -4.25 11.89
N LEU A 464 -9.52 -5.50 11.49
CA LEU A 464 -8.59 -6.61 11.70
C LEU A 464 -7.50 -6.69 10.63
N GLY A 465 -7.83 -6.39 9.38
CA GLY A 465 -6.96 -6.56 8.23
C GLY A 465 -6.02 -5.38 7.97
N ALA A 466 -6.44 -4.14 8.24
CA ALA A 466 -5.62 -2.96 7.95
C ALA A 466 -4.27 -2.94 8.72
N PRO A 467 -4.19 -3.29 10.02
CA PRO A 467 -2.91 -3.36 10.72
C PRO A 467 -1.94 -4.38 10.10
N VAL A 468 -2.44 -5.57 9.73
CA VAL A 468 -1.61 -6.60 9.08
C VAL A 468 -1.06 -6.09 7.75
N ILE A 469 -1.90 -5.38 6.98
CA ILE A 469 -1.48 -4.81 5.70
C ILE A 469 -0.45 -3.69 5.87
N TRP A 470 -0.53 -2.86 6.90
CA TRP A 470 0.44 -1.78 7.07
C TRP A 470 1.78 -2.25 7.62
N PHE A 471 1.78 -3.22 8.55
CA PHE A 471 3.02 -3.61 9.23
C PHE A 471 3.72 -4.80 8.58
N TYR A 472 2.98 -5.75 7.99
CA TYR A 472 3.55 -7.01 7.52
C TYR A 472 3.61 -7.13 5.99
N MET A 473 2.60 -6.64 5.27
CA MET A 473 2.55 -6.84 3.81
C MET A 473 3.71 -6.22 3.02
N PRO A 474 4.15 -4.97 3.29
CA PRO A 474 5.22 -4.36 2.50
C PRO A 474 6.52 -5.16 2.54
N THR A 475 6.92 -5.60 3.74
CA THR A 475 8.14 -6.38 3.94
C THR A 475 8.02 -7.78 3.36
N TYR A 476 6.88 -8.46 3.56
CA TYR A 476 6.63 -9.78 2.99
C TYR A 476 6.65 -9.78 1.46
N VAL A 477 5.88 -8.88 0.84
CA VAL A 477 5.78 -8.78 -0.63
C VAL A 477 7.12 -8.36 -1.24
N THR A 478 7.85 -7.47 -0.58
CA THR A 478 9.17 -7.05 -1.06
C THR A 478 10.17 -8.21 -1.05
N SER A 479 10.23 -8.97 0.06
CA SER A 479 11.12 -10.13 0.17
C SER A 479 10.75 -11.25 -0.80
N LYS A 480 9.48 -11.66 -0.85
CA LYS A 480 9.02 -12.75 -1.72
C LYS A 480 8.97 -12.35 -3.20
N GLY A 481 8.72 -11.08 -3.47
CA GLY A 481 8.67 -10.54 -4.82
C GLY A 481 10.01 -10.61 -5.54
N ALA A 482 11.12 -10.46 -4.80
CA ALA A 482 12.46 -10.60 -5.36
C ALA A 482 12.68 -11.96 -6.05
N ASP A 483 12.10 -13.04 -5.50
CA ASP A 483 12.23 -14.38 -6.07
C ASP A 483 11.25 -14.65 -7.22
N LEU A 484 10.05 -14.04 -7.18
CA LEU A 484 8.93 -14.42 -8.04
C LEU A 484 8.98 -13.83 -9.44
N PHE A 485 9.49 -12.61 -9.61
CA PHE A 485 9.36 -11.87 -10.87
C PHE A 485 10.67 -11.21 -11.34
N GLN A 486 11.76 -11.37 -10.58
CA GLN A 486 13.06 -10.86 -10.99
C GLN A 486 13.81 -11.91 -11.83
N GLY A 487 14.63 -11.42 -12.78
CA GLY A 487 15.35 -12.26 -13.74
C GLY A 487 16.84 -12.31 -13.43
N TRP A 488 17.23 -13.11 -12.44
CA TRP A 488 18.62 -13.25 -12.03
C TRP A 488 19.44 -14.10 -13.00
N ARG A 489 20.60 -13.58 -13.40
CA ARG A 489 21.51 -14.25 -14.32
C ARG A 489 22.96 -13.97 -13.94
N TRP A 490 23.80 -14.99 -14.04
CA TRP A 490 25.24 -14.83 -13.99
C TRP A 490 25.75 -14.21 -15.29
N THR A 491 26.51 -13.13 -15.16
CA THR A 491 27.23 -12.46 -16.23
C THR A 491 28.71 -12.48 -15.92
N GLY A 492 29.53 -12.99 -16.84
CA GLY A 492 30.98 -12.89 -16.82
C GLY A 492 31.76 -14.00 -16.13
N SER A 493 33.00 -14.17 -16.61
CA SER A 493 33.99 -15.15 -16.13
C SER A 493 35.13 -14.49 -15.34
N ILE A 494 35.40 -13.19 -15.57
CA ILE A 494 36.44 -12.39 -14.91
C ILE A 494 35.83 -11.45 -13.88
N VAL A 495 34.70 -10.82 -14.23
CA VAL A 495 33.87 -10.03 -13.32
C VAL A 495 32.58 -10.82 -13.11
N HIS A 496 32.66 -11.83 -12.25
CA HIS A 496 31.53 -12.74 -11.99
C HIS A 496 30.42 -12.00 -11.24
N HIS A 497 29.32 -11.67 -11.92
CA HIS A 497 28.23 -10.86 -11.36
C HIS A 497 26.88 -11.57 -11.49
N PHE A 498 26.10 -11.64 -10.41
CA PHE A 498 24.77 -12.24 -10.39
C PHE A 498 23.68 -11.17 -10.21
N GLY A 499 23.38 -10.46 -11.29
CA GLY A 499 22.44 -9.35 -11.28
C GLY A 499 21.06 -9.70 -11.79
N ASN A 500 20.12 -8.80 -11.54
CA ASN A 500 18.85 -8.76 -12.27
C ASN A 500 19.10 -8.23 -13.67
N THR A 501 18.54 -8.92 -14.66
CA THR A 501 18.84 -8.67 -16.08
C THR A 501 17.56 -8.45 -16.87
N VAL A 502 17.53 -7.40 -17.69
CA VAL A 502 16.49 -7.13 -18.69
C VAL A 502 16.32 -8.34 -19.62
N TYR A 503 17.40 -9.04 -19.94
CA TYR A 503 17.36 -10.25 -20.76
C TYR A 503 16.45 -11.35 -20.18
N LYS A 504 16.58 -11.66 -18.89
CA LYS A 504 15.89 -12.82 -18.27
C LYS A 504 14.58 -12.45 -17.58
N VAL A 505 14.35 -11.17 -17.31
CA VAL A 505 13.13 -10.67 -16.67
C VAL A 505 11.88 -11.04 -17.49
N TYR A 506 11.98 -11.05 -18.82
CA TYR A 506 10.85 -11.47 -19.65
C TYR A 506 10.62 -12.99 -19.62
N SER A 507 11.68 -13.79 -19.58
CA SER A 507 11.57 -15.26 -19.52
C SER A 507 10.89 -15.75 -18.23
N ASN A 508 11.00 -14.99 -17.15
CA ASN A 508 10.35 -15.26 -15.86
C ASN A 508 8.99 -14.54 -15.71
N GLN A 509 8.36 -14.11 -16.81
CA GLN A 509 7.09 -13.40 -16.75
C GLN A 509 6.00 -14.27 -16.11
N VAL A 510 5.38 -13.77 -15.05
CA VAL A 510 4.29 -14.47 -14.33
C VAL A 510 2.93 -13.92 -14.76
N ASN A 511 1.93 -14.78 -14.85
CA ASN A 511 0.55 -14.33 -15.05
C ASN A 511 0.09 -13.49 -13.84
N VAL A 512 -0.54 -12.34 -14.06
CA VAL A 512 -0.99 -11.44 -12.97
C VAL A 512 -1.86 -12.14 -11.92
N LEU A 513 -2.73 -13.07 -12.33
CA LEU A 513 -3.60 -13.80 -11.40
C LEU A 513 -2.80 -14.79 -10.54
N ILE A 514 -1.84 -15.48 -11.15
CA ILE A 514 -0.92 -16.38 -10.42
C ILE A 514 -0.05 -15.57 -9.45
N LEU A 515 0.41 -14.40 -9.88
CA LEU A 515 1.19 -13.49 -9.06
C LEU A 515 0.37 -13.01 -7.83
N TYR A 516 -0.88 -12.61 -8.04
CA TYR A 516 -1.79 -12.25 -6.95
C TYR A 516 -1.97 -13.42 -5.97
N TYR A 517 -2.21 -14.63 -6.48
CA TYR A 517 -2.38 -15.81 -5.63
C TYR A 517 -1.12 -16.12 -4.81
N ASN A 518 0.06 -16.07 -5.43
CA ASN A 518 1.32 -16.36 -4.77
C ASN A 518 1.69 -15.34 -3.69
N LEU A 519 1.32 -14.07 -3.87
CA LEU A 519 1.66 -13.00 -2.92
C LEU A 519 0.57 -12.75 -1.88
N PHE A 520 -0.69 -12.68 -2.31
CA PHE A 520 -1.81 -12.21 -1.50
C PHE A 520 -2.83 -13.31 -1.18
N GLY A 521 -2.81 -14.44 -1.89
CA GLY A 521 -3.80 -15.52 -1.73
C GLY A 521 -3.88 -16.06 -0.30
N SER A 522 -2.75 -16.31 0.36
CA SER A 522 -2.72 -16.76 1.76
C SER A 522 -3.34 -15.74 2.71
N PHE A 523 -3.10 -14.45 2.49
CA PHE A 523 -3.73 -13.39 3.29
C PHE A 523 -5.22 -13.31 3.05
N THR A 524 -5.67 -13.36 1.79
CA THR A 524 -7.10 -13.36 1.48
C THR A 524 -7.82 -14.50 2.19
N TYR A 525 -7.25 -15.71 2.15
CA TYR A 525 -7.81 -16.88 2.83
C TYR A 525 -7.82 -16.75 4.36
N ILE A 526 -6.67 -16.44 4.97
CA ILE A 526 -6.53 -16.33 6.42
C ILE A 526 -7.41 -15.20 6.95
N ALA A 527 -7.42 -14.03 6.30
CA ALA A 527 -8.24 -12.90 6.71
C ALA A 527 -9.74 -13.22 6.66
N CYS A 528 -10.20 -13.96 5.64
CA CYS A 528 -11.60 -14.41 5.60
C CYS A 528 -11.92 -15.36 6.77
N LEU A 529 -11.09 -16.38 6.99
CA LEU A 529 -11.31 -17.36 8.06
C LEU A 529 -11.28 -16.73 9.45
N THR A 530 -10.31 -15.87 9.73
CA THR A 530 -10.20 -15.19 11.03
C THR A 530 -11.37 -14.26 11.26
N THR A 531 -11.81 -13.53 10.24
CA THR A 531 -12.98 -12.63 10.35
C THR A 531 -14.25 -13.43 10.62
N ILE A 532 -14.47 -14.55 9.93
CA ILE A 532 -15.60 -15.46 10.20
C ILE A 532 -15.53 -16.00 11.63
N GLY A 533 -14.38 -16.51 12.07
CA GLY A 533 -14.21 -17.08 13.40
C GLY A 533 -14.43 -16.07 14.53
N ILE A 534 -13.82 -14.89 14.41
CA ILE A 534 -13.99 -13.78 15.37
C ILE A 534 -15.42 -13.26 15.34
N GLY A 535 -16.03 -13.13 14.17
CA GLY A 535 -17.44 -12.71 14.02
C GLY A 535 -18.41 -13.68 14.72
N CYS A 536 -18.23 -14.99 14.53
CA CYS A 536 -18.99 -16.02 15.23
C CYS A 536 -18.81 -15.92 16.76
N LEU A 537 -17.57 -15.83 17.24
CA LEU A 537 -17.27 -15.67 18.67
C LEU A 537 -17.94 -14.40 19.21
N TRP A 538 -17.82 -13.28 18.51
CA TRP A 538 -18.39 -12.00 18.93
C TRP A 538 -19.91 -12.05 19.01
N GLN A 539 -20.58 -12.64 18.01
CA GLN A 539 -22.02 -12.78 18.02
C GLN A 539 -22.51 -13.72 19.14
N THR A 540 -21.74 -14.77 19.45
CA THR A 540 -22.07 -15.64 20.60
C THR A 540 -21.94 -14.91 21.94
N LEU A 541 -20.96 -14.03 22.10
CA LEU A 541 -20.69 -13.33 23.36
C LEU A 541 -21.56 -12.09 23.57
N THR A 542 -21.81 -11.31 22.53
CA THR A 542 -22.42 -9.98 22.64
C THR A 542 -23.82 -9.90 22.02
N HIS A 543 -24.25 -10.95 21.30
CA HIS A 543 -25.48 -10.94 20.49
C HIS A 543 -25.55 -9.77 19.48
N THR A 544 -24.41 -9.19 19.09
CA THR A 544 -24.32 -8.15 18.05
C THR A 544 -23.62 -8.66 16.80
N SER A 545 -23.97 -8.11 15.64
CA SER A 545 -23.52 -8.59 14.32
C SER A 545 -22.21 -7.98 13.80
N SER A 546 -21.68 -6.94 14.44
CA SER A 546 -20.44 -6.27 14.05
C SER A 546 -19.78 -5.59 15.25
N ILE A 547 -18.46 -5.72 15.39
CA ILE A 547 -17.66 -5.09 16.45
C ILE A 547 -17.69 -3.56 16.28
N MET A 548 -17.54 -3.10 15.03
CA MET A 548 -17.54 -1.67 14.69
C MET A 548 -18.85 -0.98 15.12
N SER A 549 -19.97 -1.70 15.02
CA SER A 549 -21.29 -1.20 15.42
C SER A 549 -21.41 -0.95 16.93
N VAL A 550 -20.61 -1.62 17.76
CA VAL A 550 -20.62 -1.45 19.23
C VAL A 550 -19.79 -0.22 19.62
N PHE A 551 -18.64 -0.01 19.00
CA PHE A 551 -17.78 1.14 19.30
C PHE A 551 -18.39 2.47 18.83
N LEU A 552 -19.09 2.48 17.70
CA LEU A 552 -19.65 3.70 17.09
C LEU A 552 -21.06 4.06 17.58
N SER A 553 -21.67 3.25 18.45
CA SER A 553 -23.04 3.48 18.94
C SER A 553 -23.12 3.65 20.46
N SER A 554 -24.13 4.39 20.91
CA SER A 554 -24.41 4.58 22.34
C SER A 554 -25.21 3.44 22.98
N SER A 555 -25.87 2.58 22.17
CA SER A 555 -26.75 1.51 22.65
C SER A 555 -26.23 0.10 22.27
N ILE A 556 -26.05 -0.74 23.29
CA ILE A 556 -25.55 -2.12 23.15
C ILE A 556 -26.71 -3.13 23.04
N HIS A 557 -27.96 -2.70 23.21
CA HIS A 557 -29.08 -3.61 23.31
C HIS A 557 -29.58 -4.08 21.93
N TYR A 558 -29.40 -5.38 21.67
CA TYR A 558 -29.98 -6.10 20.56
C TYR A 558 -31.11 -7.02 21.06
N ARG A 559 -32.35 -6.63 20.76
CA ARG A 559 -33.53 -7.46 20.48
C ARG A 559 -34.76 -6.58 20.60
N ALA A 560 -35.58 -6.61 19.56
CA ALA A 560 -36.85 -5.91 19.48
C ALA A 560 -37.70 -6.18 20.73
N LYS A 561 -38.09 -5.11 21.42
CA LYS A 561 -39.40 -5.10 22.06
C LYS A 561 -40.40 -4.81 20.94
N ASP A 562 -41.38 -5.69 20.79
CA ASP A 562 -42.49 -5.45 19.89
C ASP A 562 -43.32 -4.26 20.42
N GLU A 563 -43.55 -3.30 19.51
CA GLU A 563 -44.50 -2.15 19.52
C GLU A 563 -44.18 -0.88 20.34
N PRO A 564 -44.60 0.34 19.86
CA PRO A 564 -45.62 0.64 18.83
C PRO A 564 -45.21 1.52 17.62
N THR A 565 -46.09 1.48 16.60
CA THR A 565 -46.46 2.40 15.49
C THR A 565 -45.43 3.28 14.73
N GLN A 566 -45.43 3.13 13.39
CA GLN A 566 -44.92 4.08 12.36
C GLN A 566 -43.49 4.64 12.56
N THR A 567 -42.54 3.76 12.78
CA THR A 567 -41.11 4.11 12.73
C THR A 567 -40.49 3.71 11.39
N ILE A 568 -39.43 4.41 11.00
CA ILE A 568 -38.66 4.09 9.78
C ILE A 568 -38.17 2.62 9.77
N GLU A 569 -37.96 2.03 10.95
CA GLU A 569 -37.59 0.62 11.12
C GLU A 569 -38.64 -0.35 10.54
N LYS A 570 -39.93 -0.06 10.78
CA LYS A 570 -41.04 -0.86 10.26
C LYS A 570 -41.15 -0.75 8.74
N ILE A 571 -41.00 0.47 8.22
CA ILE A 571 -41.08 0.76 6.79
C ILE A 571 -40.01 0.00 6.02
N LEU A 572 -38.77 0.02 6.49
CA LEU A 572 -37.66 -0.67 5.84
C LEU A 572 -37.80 -2.20 5.90
N LYS A 573 -38.33 -2.75 7.00
CA LYS A 573 -38.62 -4.19 7.12
C LYS A 573 -39.74 -4.64 6.18
N GLU A 574 -40.77 -3.82 6.00
CA GLU A 574 -41.94 -4.10 5.15
C GLU A 574 -41.75 -3.67 3.67
N SER A 575 -40.58 -3.13 3.33
CA SER A 575 -40.26 -2.72 1.96
C SER A 575 -40.06 -3.93 1.04
N THR A 576 -40.39 -3.74 -0.24
CA THR A 576 -40.15 -4.70 -1.33
C THR A 576 -38.67 -5.06 -1.50
N GLU A 577 -37.75 -4.16 -1.11
CA GLU A 577 -36.30 -4.39 -1.14
C GLU A 577 -35.82 -5.36 -0.03
N ARG A 578 -36.69 -5.73 0.93
CA ARG A 578 -36.45 -6.75 1.98
C ARG A 578 -35.11 -6.58 2.69
N TYR A 579 -34.89 -5.37 3.22
CA TYR A 579 -33.70 -5.08 4.02
C TYR A 579 -33.58 -6.06 5.22
N PRO A 580 -32.41 -6.70 5.41
CA PRO A 580 -32.18 -7.55 6.57
C PRO A 580 -32.38 -6.78 7.88
N PRO A 581 -32.99 -7.40 8.91
CA PRO A 581 -33.34 -6.71 10.15
C PRO A 581 -32.12 -6.12 10.87
N GLU A 582 -30.95 -6.74 10.74
CA GLU A 582 -29.68 -6.21 11.26
C GLU A 582 -29.25 -4.93 10.55
N ILE A 583 -29.46 -4.87 9.23
CA ILE A 583 -29.13 -3.70 8.40
C ILE A 583 -30.08 -2.56 8.76
N VAL A 584 -31.38 -2.83 8.85
CA VAL A 584 -32.37 -1.85 9.28
C VAL A 584 -32.03 -1.32 10.67
N PHE A 585 -31.70 -2.19 11.62
CA PHE A 585 -31.29 -1.77 12.95
C PHE A 585 -30.06 -0.88 12.91
N GLN A 586 -29.02 -1.23 12.14
CA GLN A 586 -27.83 -0.39 12.01
C GLN A 586 -28.11 0.99 11.40
N ILE A 587 -29.05 1.08 10.45
CA ILE A 587 -29.50 2.36 9.86
C ILE A 587 -30.17 3.23 10.94
N VAL A 588 -31.03 2.60 11.75
CA VAL A 588 -31.89 3.27 12.76
C VAL A 588 -31.18 3.48 14.11
N LYS A 589 -30.00 2.89 14.31
CA LYS A 589 -29.23 2.95 15.57
C LYS A 589 -28.70 4.35 15.89
N ALA A 590 -28.39 5.15 14.87
CA ALA A 590 -27.85 6.49 15.02
C ALA A 590 -28.99 7.49 15.32
N LYS A 591 -29.38 7.57 16.61
CA LYS A 591 -30.42 8.49 17.09
C LYS A 591 -29.83 9.62 17.91
N PHE A 592 -30.37 10.83 17.74
CA PHE A 592 -30.02 11.96 18.60
C PHE A 592 -30.42 11.69 20.06
N PRO A 593 -29.54 11.94 21.05
CA PRO A 593 -29.81 11.60 22.46
C PRO A 593 -31.03 12.28 23.07
N LYS A 594 -31.42 13.45 22.54
CA LYS A 594 -32.52 14.27 23.08
C LYS A 594 -33.82 14.15 22.31
N THR A 595 -33.76 13.92 21.00
CA THR A 595 -34.94 13.95 20.12
C THR A 595 -35.32 12.57 19.59
N SER A 596 -34.47 11.54 19.78
CA SER A 596 -34.66 10.18 19.26
C SER A 596 -34.86 10.07 17.74
N LEU A 597 -34.61 11.16 17.00
CA LEU A 597 -34.63 11.19 15.54
C LEU A 597 -33.38 10.49 14.99
N CYS A 598 -33.57 9.70 13.95
CA CYS A 598 -32.52 9.14 13.11
C CYS A 598 -31.81 10.26 12.34
N GLU A 599 -30.48 10.19 12.35
CA GLU A 599 -29.66 11.22 11.75
C GLU A 599 -29.74 11.20 10.21
N ALA A 600 -30.13 12.33 9.61
CA ALA A 600 -30.26 12.46 8.16
C ALA A 600 -28.97 12.11 7.39
N MET A 601 -27.79 12.36 7.97
CA MET A 601 -26.51 12.05 7.32
C MET A 601 -26.26 10.55 7.23
N ASN A 602 -26.66 9.78 8.24
CA ASN A 602 -26.55 8.32 8.24
C ASN A 602 -27.58 7.66 7.31
N LEU A 603 -28.75 8.28 7.17
CA LEU A 603 -29.73 7.86 6.15
C LEU A 603 -29.21 8.16 4.73
N ALA A 604 -28.62 9.34 4.53
CA ALA A 604 -28.05 9.70 3.23
C ALA A 604 -26.84 8.83 2.85
N SER A 605 -25.99 8.42 3.79
CA SER A 605 -24.85 7.53 3.50
C SER A 605 -25.28 6.13 3.05
N GLU A 606 -26.47 5.69 3.42
CA GLU A 606 -27.10 4.44 2.98
C GLU A 606 -27.94 4.65 1.70
N GLY A 607 -27.99 5.86 1.15
CA GLY A 607 -28.61 6.15 -0.14
C GLY A 607 -30.04 6.65 -0.08
N PHE A 608 -30.56 6.98 1.10
CA PHE A 608 -31.90 7.53 1.21
C PHE A 608 -31.91 9.01 0.77
N ILE A 609 -32.97 9.39 0.06
CA ILE A 609 -33.25 10.74 -0.45
C ILE A 609 -34.74 11.06 -0.29
N CYS A 610 -35.07 12.35 -0.32
CA CYS A 610 -36.46 12.82 -0.34
C CYS A 610 -36.84 13.14 -1.79
N LEU A 611 -37.84 12.44 -2.33
CA LEU A 611 -38.38 12.66 -3.66
C LEU A 611 -39.65 13.50 -3.57
N VAL A 612 -39.70 14.61 -4.30
CA VAL A 612 -40.88 15.48 -4.33
C VAL A 612 -41.61 15.32 -5.66
N TYR A 613 -42.83 14.77 -5.58
CA TYR A 613 -43.76 14.60 -6.68
C TYR A 613 -44.95 15.54 -6.46
N GLY A 614 -44.88 16.75 -7.01
CA GLY A 614 -45.91 17.78 -6.78
C GLY A 614 -46.08 18.07 -5.29
N ASN A 615 -47.22 17.66 -4.72
CA ASN A 615 -47.56 17.86 -3.31
C ASN A 615 -47.06 16.74 -2.38
N TYR A 616 -46.56 15.62 -2.94
CA TYR A 616 -46.11 14.47 -2.15
C TYR A 616 -44.60 14.52 -1.92
N GLN A 617 -44.20 14.42 -0.64
CA GLN A 617 -42.80 14.16 -0.26
C GLN A 617 -42.66 12.69 0.08
N VAL A 618 -41.80 11.97 -0.62
CA VAL A 618 -41.69 10.52 -0.57
C VAL A 618 -40.28 10.13 -0.17
N LEU A 619 -40.15 9.08 0.64
CA LEU A 619 -38.86 8.47 0.92
C LEU A 619 -38.44 7.64 -0.31
N GLY A 620 -37.28 7.98 -0.86
CA GLY A 620 -36.69 7.26 -1.98
C GLY A 620 -35.29 6.76 -1.68
N THR A 621 -34.84 5.83 -2.51
CA THR A 621 -33.46 5.34 -2.58
C THR A 621 -32.86 5.83 -3.89
N ILE A 622 -31.54 6.05 -3.92
CA ILE A 622 -30.81 6.36 -5.15
C ILE A 622 -29.70 5.37 -5.40
N GLU A 623 -29.73 4.61 -6.50
CA GLU A 623 -28.67 3.66 -6.85
C GLU A 623 -28.20 3.92 -8.29
N TRP A 624 -26.88 4.02 -8.51
CA TRP A 624 -26.28 4.36 -9.81
C TRP A 624 -26.84 5.66 -10.43
N GLY A 625 -27.24 6.62 -9.59
CA GLY A 625 -27.86 7.87 -10.01
C GLY A 625 -29.35 7.76 -10.37
N LEU A 626 -29.91 6.55 -10.37
CA LEU A 626 -31.33 6.30 -10.57
C LEU A 626 -32.07 6.37 -9.25
N VAL A 627 -33.20 7.07 -9.23
CA VAL A 627 -34.00 7.30 -8.02
C VAL A 627 -35.27 6.45 -8.06
N TYR A 628 -35.57 5.80 -6.94
CA TYR A 628 -36.75 4.95 -6.80
C TYR A 628 -37.47 5.26 -5.48
N PRO A 629 -38.82 5.36 -5.46
CA PRO A 629 -39.55 5.48 -4.21
C PRO A 629 -39.54 4.16 -3.45
N VAL A 630 -39.56 4.20 -2.11
CA VAL A 630 -39.69 3.00 -1.27
C VAL A 630 -41.14 2.52 -1.29
N VAL A 631 -41.35 1.26 -1.68
CA VAL A 631 -42.67 0.65 -1.87
C VAL A 631 -42.82 -0.62 -1.02
N ASN A 632 -44.00 -0.86 -0.46
CA ASN A 632 -44.32 -2.12 0.23
C ASN A 632 -44.79 -3.22 -0.74
N GLU A 633 -44.99 -4.44 -0.25
CA GLU A 633 -45.48 -5.58 -1.08
C GLU A 633 -46.87 -5.32 -1.71
N TYR A 634 -47.64 -4.38 -1.17
CA TYR A 634 -48.97 -3.99 -1.66
C TYR A 634 -48.93 -2.83 -2.68
N GLY A 635 -47.76 -2.30 -3.05
CA GLY A 635 -47.63 -1.19 -3.98
C GLY A 635 -47.83 0.21 -3.37
N HIS A 636 -47.97 0.31 -2.05
CA HIS A 636 -48.11 1.58 -1.32
C HIS A 636 -46.75 2.24 -1.09
N ILE A 637 -46.73 3.57 -1.15
CA ILE A 637 -45.50 4.36 -1.09
C ILE A 637 -45.29 4.99 0.29
N ALA A 638 -44.03 5.04 0.73
CA ALA A 638 -43.61 5.67 1.98
C ALA A 638 -43.57 7.21 1.85
N VAL A 639 -44.56 7.89 2.42
CA VAL A 639 -44.70 9.36 2.40
C VAL A 639 -44.08 9.96 3.67
N ILE A 640 -43.36 11.08 3.52
CA ILE A 640 -42.71 11.85 4.58
C ILE A 640 -43.60 13.03 4.96
N GLU A 641 -44.07 13.06 6.21
CA GLU A 641 -44.82 14.18 6.79
C GLU A 641 -44.04 14.74 7.99
N GLY A 642 -43.36 15.86 7.78
CA GLY A 642 -42.46 16.44 8.79
C GLY A 642 -41.27 15.52 9.08
N SER A 643 -41.26 14.89 10.26
CA SER A 643 -40.25 13.92 10.70
C SER A 643 -40.77 12.48 10.75
N GLN A 644 -42.04 12.25 10.39
CA GLN A 644 -42.65 10.92 10.38
C GLN A 644 -42.68 10.36 8.95
N VAL A 645 -42.54 9.05 8.82
CA VAL A 645 -42.70 8.35 7.54
C VAL A 645 -43.73 7.25 7.72
N ALA A 646 -44.66 7.12 6.77
CA ALA A 646 -45.65 6.05 6.77
C ALA A 646 -46.00 5.62 5.34
N TYR A 647 -46.35 4.34 5.16
CA TYR A 647 -46.93 3.87 3.91
C TYR A 647 -48.36 4.40 3.77
N GLN A 648 -48.63 5.18 2.72
CA GLN A 648 -49.97 5.67 2.42
C GLN A 648 -50.64 4.78 1.38
N PRO A 649 -51.78 4.13 1.71
CA PRO A 649 -52.49 3.25 0.76
C PRO A 649 -52.99 3.97 -0.49
N ALA A 650 -53.28 5.27 -0.36
CA ALA A 650 -53.80 6.09 -1.44
C ALA A 650 -52.72 6.57 -2.44
N VAL A 651 -51.43 6.30 -2.18
CA VAL A 651 -50.32 6.77 -3.02
C VAL A 651 -49.59 5.57 -3.61
N THR A 652 -49.74 5.39 -4.92
CA THR A 652 -49.09 4.34 -5.70
C THR A 652 -48.13 4.93 -6.73
N LEU A 653 -47.29 4.08 -7.34
CA LEU A 653 -46.35 4.48 -8.39
C LEU A 653 -47.06 5.17 -9.57
N GLU A 654 -48.24 4.70 -9.95
CA GLU A 654 -49.05 5.27 -11.03
C GLU A 654 -49.51 6.70 -10.71
N ILE A 655 -49.94 6.93 -9.45
CA ILE A 655 -50.38 8.26 -8.99
C ILE A 655 -49.19 9.23 -8.97
N LEU A 656 -48.02 8.80 -8.51
CA LEU A 656 -46.82 9.63 -8.55
C LEU A 656 -46.39 9.96 -9.99
N ALA A 657 -46.38 8.96 -10.88
CA ALA A 657 -46.02 9.13 -12.29
C ALA A 657 -46.99 10.06 -13.02
N SER A 658 -48.28 10.01 -12.69
CA SER A 658 -49.30 10.93 -13.23
C SER A 658 -49.13 12.36 -12.72
N THR A 659 -48.52 12.55 -11.55
CA THR A 659 -48.29 13.88 -10.95
C THR A 659 -47.04 14.55 -11.51
N SER A 660 -45.95 13.80 -11.68
CA SER A 660 -44.72 14.28 -12.31
C SER A 660 -43.90 13.14 -12.91
N SER A 661 -43.44 13.30 -14.14
CA SER A 661 -42.53 12.37 -14.82
C SER A 661 -41.09 12.43 -14.28
N SER A 662 -40.71 13.51 -13.59
CA SER A 662 -39.38 13.68 -13.00
C SER A 662 -39.50 14.30 -11.59
N PRO A 663 -39.31 13.52 -10.51
CA PRO A 663 -39.36 14.07 -9.17
C PRO A 663 -38.20 15.03 -8.91
N LYS A 664 -38.44 16.05 -8.08
CA LYS A 664 -37.35 16.87 -7.56
C LYS A 664 -36.65 16.09 -6.43
N VAL A 665 -35.34 15.92 -6.55
CA VAL A 665 -34.52 15.22 -5.57
C VAL A 665 -34.03 16.20 -4.50
N LEU A 666 -34.36 15.94 -3.23
CA LEU A 666 -33.94 16.71 -2.07
C LEU A 666 -33.24 15.83 -1.03
N GLY A 667 -32.42 16.44 -0.16
CA GLY A 667 -31.82 15.73 0.98
C GLY A 667 -32.87 15.30 2.01
N VAL A 668 -32.71 14.11 2.59
CA VAL A 668 -33.62 13.57 3.63
C VAL A 668 -33.62 14.46 4.87
N PRO A 669 -34.78 14.73 5.50
CA PRO A 669 -34.83 15.34 6.83
C PRO A 669 -34.43 14.34 7.93
N ASP A 670 -34.30 14.79 9.18
CA ASP A 670 -34.13 13.87 10.32
C ASP A 670 -35.49 13.14 10.55
N LEU A 671 -35.49 11.80 10.64
CA LEU A 671 -36.70 10.95 10.61
C LEU A 671 -36.88 10.13 11.91
N TYR A 672 -38.11 9.79 12.29
CA TYR A 672 -38.44 9.07 13.53
C TYR A 672 -38.37 7.52 13.43
#